data_AF-A0A7Y2P1L9-F1
#
_entry.id   AF-A0A7Y2P1L9-F1
#
_cell.length_a   1.000
_cell.length_b   1.000
_cell.length_c   1.000
_cell.angle_alpha   90.00
_cell.angle_beta   90.00
_cell.angle_gamma   90.00
#
_symmetry.space_group_name_H-M   'P 1'
#
loop_
_entity.id
_entity.type
_entity.pdbx_description
1 polymer ?
#
loop_
_entity_poly.entity_id
_entity_poly.type
_entity_poly.pdbx_seq_one_letter_code
_entity_poly.pdbx_strand_id
1 'polypeptide(L)'
;HFRITEFNLVGSQWQKLVAEDTALSISVVSLEENPEYKSPPGVFQERDRTQPDQEVFRNEQSLNLILTDLPVGESREAVKYLFRPLDVFNYKEMKLFIHGDVNTSSGSVSYVDPITGKSASEVFFRFGTDTNNYYEYRQPVDSGWNSISILFNELTAVKQAALDTSTGIITVPVTGRPGHFYRVRGNPTLTSVKFLSVGIFNLNDGSIIPVSGEVWVNELRVVGADDSPGWAYTFSTSMKFADLLNVNFNMSERNPFFHRLAERFGSRVESRNWAISTDIDILKLLPINMRESNLKINYSHTESIGKPLYIPGTDVLVEEAVKQIENTPDTVSGEQNLTPEQLIAETQSLNVSNTISAANIQLIIPSDAWYINDSWNALTFGFNYNNSYSRSPTIEKSFNWVWNTNVNYAINLNPNLFIKLADLPLIGALFQLFKDYKDAKIYFTPQNFAAVISAKRNRNSNKTRPRNNIPTNEIVARDFTTSRGFNFGWRLTEGGLINITTNYNVTISSSLAHLLEDQLGNDRTETDIWNDIFGGAGFGKDYRYQQSIDVRTSPKLPALWDINRYFTLNAGYSVQYQWNFDLRQELLGRSAGYSRRFTAGMVLRWKSLTEPLFTSSDDVTEPEQTDNKEDGEEEIKTGTEDSTVTVVQPPEKPAALTRALLFLRSAVKAVFFDWENFNINFSHNNSVSKSGIKAYGSGFANFWGISQSPDNGPSRAFQLGLSSDVGPRAFSENTNLSDVFSEKNSIDIKTARPLWEGAKLDINWNVNWAMNKTTTLQADEFGTVSISNVTSSGSLTRSFLSLPSGLLPFVDTGIKKVHALYNPSAEDPRRSLSDAFIEGFETLPLVSSIPTFSDVSKFIPRPNWRISWDGLEKLFFFQSLAERITLDHAYTSTYTEGWKLSYDGNKEIQTQRIEFGFSPLIGLNITFGQLWGGSLTGNIKFSSRNGYDLGVSTTNITETLSNDIGFTAGYSKSGFELPLFGIALKNDIEFSLSYTSTRNSTIRFEMNNFTEEGIPQDGTTRITIEPRIKYTISSKVSLSIFYKRSTVEPEGAARIPPTTTNEAGLDVNIVIQ
;
A
#
# COMPACT_ATOMS: atom_id res chain seq x y z
N HIS A 1 -28.08 57.22 -20.30
CA HIS A 1 -27.02 56.46 -19.61
C HIS A 1 -27.68 55.53 -18.60
N PHE A 2 -27.59 54.22 -18.80
CA PHE A 2 -28.01 53.21 -17.83
C PHE A 2 -26.78 52.87 -16.97
N ARG A 3 -26.87 53.04 -15.65
CA ARG A 3 -25.79 52.71 -14.71
C ARG A 3 -26.29 51.61 -13.81
N ILE A 4 -25.74 50.42 -13.99
CA ILE A 4 -25.98 49.30 -13.08
C ILE A 4 -24.97 49.42 -11.95
N THR A 5 -25.45 49.60 -10.71
CA THR A 5 -24.59 49.63 -9.52
C THR A 5 -24.12 48.23 -9.15
N GLU A 6 -24.97 47.22 -9.36
CA GLU A 6 -24.70 45.82 -9.10
C GLU A 6 -25.55 44.95 -10.05
N PHE A 7 -24.93 43.95 -10.68
CA PHE A 7 -25.60 42.99 -11.55
C PHE A 7 -25.30 41.59 -11.06
N ASN A 8 -26.24 40.99 -10.35
CA ASN A 8 -26.12 39.64 -9.81
C ASN A 8 -27.19 38.72 -10.39
N LEU A 9 -26.79 37.51 -10.76
CA LEU A 9 -27.73 36.41 -10.96
C LEU A 9 -27.98 35.77 -9.59
N VAL A 10 -29.06 36.17 -8.94
CA VAL A 10 -29.43 35.65 -7.62
C VAL A 10 -30.17 34.33 -7.79
N GLY A 11 -29.51 33.23 -7.39
CA GLY A 11 -30.13 31.91 -7.32
C GLY A 11 -30.74 31.68 -5.93
N SER A 12 -31.96 31.15 -5.87
CA SER A 12 -32.56 30.69 -4.62
C SER A 12 -32.20 29.22 -4.34
N GLN A 13 -31.90 28.90 -3.09
CA GLN A 13 -31.79 27.50 -2.65
C GLN A 13 -33.17 26.81 -2.50
N TRP A 14 -34.24 27.61 -2.53
CA TRP A 14 -35.61 27.16 -2.56
C TRP A 14 -36.11 27.22 -4.00
N GLN A 15 -36.62 26.11 -4.51
CA GLN A 15 -37.13 26.02 -5.87
C GLN A 15 -38.64 25.80 -5.88
N LYS A 16 -39.30 26.28 -6.94
CA LYS A 16 -40.71 25.98 -7.19
C LYS A 16 -40.84 24.48 -7.41
N LEU A 17 -41.90 23.87 -6.87
CA LEU A 17 -42.19 22.46 -7.17
C LEU A 17 -42.43 22.25 -8.67
N VAL A 18 -43.10 23.20 -9.32
CA VAL A 18 -43.36 23.25 -10.75
C VAL A 18 -42.52 24.37 -11.36
N ALA A 19 -41.58 24.03 -12.24
CA ALA A 19 -40.59 24.99 -12.76
C ALA A 19 -41.24 26.18 -13.52
N GLU A 20 -42.23 25.89 -14.35
CA GLU A 20 -42.94 26.88 -15.20
C GLU A 20 -44.20 27.46 -14.54
N ASP A 21 -44.27 27.48 -13.21
CA ASP A 21 -45.42 28.01 -12.49
C ASP A 21 -45.47 29.54 -12.53
N THR A 22 -46.57 30.08 -13.04
CA THR A 22 -46.84 31.53 -13.12
C THR A 22 -47.55 32.06 -11.88
N ALA A 23 -48.13 31.20 -11.04
CA ALA A 23 -48.88 31.60 -9.86
C ALA A 23 -47.98 31.85 -8.62
N LEU A 24 -46.79 31.24 -8.58
CA LEU A 24 -45.80 31.45 -7.52
C LEU A 24 -44.50 31.99 -8.11
N SER A 25 -43.96 33.04 -7.49
CA SER A 25 -42.57 33.46 -7.63
C SER A 25 -41.86 33.37 -6.28
N ILE A 26 -40.58 32.99 -6.30
CA ILE A 26 -39.76 32.87 -5.10
C ILE A 26 -38.69 33.95 -5.16
N SER A 27 -38.65 34.79 -4.14
CA SER A 27 -37.65 35.83 -3.97
C SER A 27 -37.08 35.80 -2.55
N VAL A 28 -36.15 36.70 -2.27
CA VAL A 28 -35.62 36.97 -0.93
C VAL A 28 -35.93 38.43 -0.61
N VAL A 29 -36.35 38.68 0.62
CA VAL A 29 -36.49 40.03 1.17
C VAL A 29 -35.44 40.20 2.28
N SER A 30 -34.72 41.32 2.28
CA SER A 30 -33.62 41.55 3.22
C SER A 30 -33.66 42.91 3.88
N LEU A 31 -33.05 43.02 5.06
CA LEU A 31 -32.99 44.26 5.83
C LEU A 31 -32.16 45.35 5.13
N GLU A 32 -31.12 44.97 4.39
CA GLU A 32 -30.22 45.91 3.72
C GLU A 32 -30.75 46.41 2.36
N GLU A 33 -31.51 45.58 1.63
CA GLU A 33 -32.01 45.91 0.29
C GLU A 33 -33.47 46.40 0.28
N ASN A 34 -34.28 46.00 1.27
CA ASN A 34 -35.71 46.28 1.31
C ASN A 34 -36.10 47.09 2.55
N PRO A 35 -36.35 48.41 2.43
CA PRO A 35 -36.70 49.26 3.58
C PRO A 35 -37.99 48.88 4.32
N GLU A 36 -38.91 48.21 3.64
CA GLU A 36 -40.19 47.74 4.21
C GLU A 36 -40.03 46.50 5.10
N TYR A 37 -38.90 45.80 5.00
CA TYR A 37 -38.64 44.59 5.76
C TYR A 37 -38.17 44.91 7.18
N LYS A 38 -38.87 44.33 8.16
CA LYS A 38 -38.48 44.37 9.57
C LYS A 38 -38.25 42.94 10.05
N SER A 39 -37.12 42.70 10.71
CA SER A 39 -36.79 41.40 11.29
C SER A 39 -37.90 40.91 12.23
N PRO A 40 -38.17 39.59 12.29
CA PRO A 40 -39.15 39.04 13.21
C PRO A 40 -38.84 39.40 14.67
N PRO A 41 -39.84 39.42 15.57
CA PRO A 41 -39.63 39.74 16.97
C PRO A 41 -38.56 38.84 17.62
N GLY A 42 -37.52 39.44 18.20
CA GLY A 42 -36.43 38.73 18.88
C GLY A 42 -35.33 38.18 17.96
N VAL A 43 -35.37 38.51 16.68
CA VAL A 43 -34.34 38.16 15.69
C VAL A 43 -33.47 39.39 15.44
N PHE A 44 -32.15 39.22 15.57
CA PHE A 44 -31.16 40.28 15.39
C PHE A 44 -30.12 39.83 14.37
N GLN A 45 -29.50 40.79 13.68
CA GLN A 45 -28.43 40.47 12.74
C GLN A 45 -27.29 39.72 13.44
N GLU A 46 -26.87 38.59 12.85
CA GLU A 46 -25.77 37.79 13.40
C GLU A 46 -24.45 38.59 13.27
N ARG A 47 -23.67 38.67 14.35
CA ARG A 47 -22.30 39.21 14.28
C ARG A 47 -21.38 38.20 13.61
N ASP A 48 -20.65 38.63 12.59
CA ASP A 48 -19.68 37.79 11.91
C ASP A 48 -18.49 37.45 12.83
N ARG A 49 -18.34 36.17 13.15
CA ARG A 49 -17.28 35.66 14.05
C ARG A 49 -15.94 35.43 13.35
N THR A 50 -15.87 35.55 12.02
CA THR A 50 -14.62 35.40 11.27
C THR A 50 -13.66 36.58 11.51
N GLN A 51 -14.21 37.74 11.89
CA GLN A 51 -13.46 38.94 12.22
C GLN A 51 -13.88 39.47 13.60
N PRO A 52 -13.44 38.82 14.70
CA PRO A 52 -13.86 39.17 16.06
C PRO A 52 -13.44 40.58 16.50
N ASP A 53 -12.49 41.21 15.80
CA ASP A 53 -12.01 42.57 16.07
C ASP A 53 -12.93 43.67 15.51
N GLN A 54 -13.92 43.32 14.68
CA GLN A 54 -14.88 44.26 14.11
C GLN A 54 -16.32 43.86 14.47
N GLU A 55 -17.22 44.85 14.56
CA GLU A 55 -18.67 44.63 14.67
C GLU A 55 -19.28 44.66 13.27
N VAL A 56 -19.03 43.60 12.49
CA VAL A 56 -19.70 43.39 11.21
C VAL A 56 -20.93 42.52 11.45
N PHE A 57 -22.10 43.06 11.10
CA PHE A 57 -23.35 42.34 11.13
C PHE A 57 -23.62 41.70 9.77
N ARG A 58 -24.15 40.48 9.75
CA ARG A 58 -24.59 39.83 8.53
C ARG A 58 -25.96 40.35 8.11
N ASN A 59 -26.20 40.37 6.81
CA ASN A 59 -27.51 40.74 6.27
C ASN A 59 -28.56 39.73 6.77
N GLU A 60 -29.67 40.25 7.28
CA GLU A 60 -30.80 39.48 7.76
C GLU A 60 -31.83 39.34 6.64
N GLN A 61 -32.18 38.10 6.28
CA GLN A 61 -32.95 37.81 5.08
C GLN A 61 -34.07 36.79 5.35
N SER A 62 -35.18 36.94 4.64
CA SER A 62 -36.33 36.03 4.69
C SER A 62 -36.66 35.52 3.29
N LEU A 63 -37.15 34.28 3.21
CA LEU A 63 -37.74 33.75 1.99
C LEU A 63 -39.04 34.50 1.70
N ASN A 64 -39.26 34.95 0.46
CA ASN A 64 -40.49 35.63 0.04
C ASN A 64 -41.22 34.79 -1.03
N LEU A 65 -42.44 34.37 -0.70
CA LEU A 65 -43.36 33.66 -1.59
C LEU A 65 -44.35 34.68 -2.16
N ILE A 66 -44.19 35.04 -3.42
CA ILE A 66 -45.04 36.02 -4.11
C ILE A 66 -46.09 35.25 -4.91
N LEU A 67 -47.36 35.36 -4.51
CA LEU A 67 -48.49 34.67 -5.12
C LEU A 67 -49.28 35.61 -6.02
N THR A 68 -49.61 35.14 -7.22
CA THR A 68 -50.44 35.84 -8.21
C THR A 68 -51.59 34.92 -8.64
N ASP A 69 -52.81 35.32 -8.29
CA ASP A 69 -54.07 34.68 -8.64
C ASP A 69 -54.12 33.17 -8.33
N LEU A 70 -53.72 32.77 -7.11
CA LEU A 70 -53.76 31.37 -6.67
C LEU A 70 -55.21 30.85 -6.65
N PRO A 71 -55.59 29.87 -7.50
CA PRO A 71 -56.97 29.40 -7.59
C PRO A 71 -57.45 28.70 -6.30
N VAL A 72 -58.76 28.73 -6.07
CA VAL A 72 -59.39 28.09 -4.89
C VAL A 72 -59.16 26.57 -4.93
N GLY A 73 -58.75 26.00 -3.78
CA GLY A 73 -58.47 24.57 -3.65
C GLY A 73 -57.12 24.14 -4.21
N GLU A 74 -56.30 25.07 -4.74
CA GLU A 74 -54.92 24.80 -5.13
C GLU A 74 -53.92 25.26 -4.07
N SER A 75 -52.73 24.66 -4.11
CA SER A 75 -51.55 25.14 -3.38
C SER A 75 -50.38 25.36 -4.30
N ARG A 76 -49.48 26.27 -3.92
CA ARG A 76 -48.12 26.36 -4.44
C ARG A 76 -47.12 26.31 -3.30
N GLU A 77 -45.99 25.64 -3.54
CA GLU A 77 -44.97 25.43 -2.53
C GLU A 77 -43.56 25.65 -3.08
N ALA A 78 -42.69 26.15 -2.22
CA ALA A 78 -41.26 26.23 -2.42
C ALA A 78 -40.58 25.10 -1.65
N VAL A 79 -39.73 24.33 -2.33
CA VAL A 79 -39.06 23.15 -1.78
C VAL A 79 -37.55 23.39 -1.74
N LYS A 80 -36.93 22.99 -0.64
CA LYS A 80 -35.48 22.91 -0.48
C LYS A 80 -35.09 21.45 -0.24
N TYR A 81 -34.36 20.87 -1.20
CA TYR A 81 -33.76 19.56 -1.03
C TYR A 81 -32.40 19.68 -0.36
N LEU A 82 -32.17 18.85 0.65
CA LEU A 82 -30.95 18.82 1.43
C LEU A 82 -30.05 17.73 0.86
N PHE A 83 -28.85 18.12 0.41
CA PHE A 83 -27.84 17.18 -0.07
C PHE A 83 -27.41 16.20 1.02
N ARG A 84 -27.32 16.68 2.27
CA ARG A 84 -27.13 15.86 3.46
C ARG A 84 -28.43 15.81 4.25
N PRO A 85 -28.92 14.63 4.64
CA PRO A 85 -30.10 14.54 5.48
C PRO A 85 -29.85 15.27 6.81
N LEU A 86 -30.84 16.04 7.25
CA LEU A 86 -30.83 16.71 8.54
C LEU A 86 -31.37 15.74 9.61
N ASP A 87 -30.56 15.53 10.65
CA ASP A 87 -31.00 14.83 11.86
C ASP A 87 -31.49 15.86 12.89
N VAL A 88 -32.81 15.96 13.04
CA VAL A 88 -33.47 16.83 14.03
C VAL A 88 -33.95 16.05 15.26
N PHE A 89 -33.61 14.77 15.35
CA PHE A 89 -34.17 13.85 16.33
C PHE A 89 -33.81 14.19 17.78
N ASN A 90 -32.60 14.71 18.01
CA ASN A 90 -32.14 15.09 19.36
C ASN A 90 -32.64 16.48 19.79
N TYR A 91 -33.64 17.05 19.12
CA TYR A 91 -34.25 18.32 19.49
C TYR A 91 -35.72 18.09 19.86
N LYS A 92 -36.32 18.98 20.66
CA LYS A 92 -37.71 18.85 21.15
C LYS A 92 -38.71 19.48 20.19
N GLU A 93 -38.33 20.59 19.55
CA GLU A 93 -39.25 21.35 18.69
C GLU A 93 -38.53 22.04 17.51
N MET A 94 -39.28 22.26 16.44
CA MET A 94 -38.90 23.09 15.30
C MET A 94 -39.72 24.38 15.29
N LYS A 95 -39.07 25.52 15.09
CA LYS A 95 -39.68 26.85 15.07
C LYS A 95 -39.32 27.58 13.79
N LEU A 96 -40.27 28.35 13.28
CA LEU A 96 -40.06 29.30 12.19
C LEU A 96 -41.03 30.46 12.34
N PHE A 97 -40.71 31.59 11.72
CA PHE A 97 -41.59 32.73 11.61
C PHE A 97 -42.21 32.80 10.23
N ILE A 98 -43.47 33.23 10.18
CA ILE A 98 -44.21 33.50 8.95
C ILE A 98 -44.80 34.90 9.02
N HIS A 99 -44.66 35.67 7.96
CA HIS A 99 -45.28 36.98 7.80
C HIS A 99 -46.33 36.92 6.70
N GLY A 100 -47.61 37.15 7.02
CA GLY A 100 -48.64 37.35 6.01
C GLY A 100 -48.67 38.79 5.50
N ASP A 101 -49.11 39.00 4.26
CA ASP A 101 -49.32 40.32 3.66
C ASP A 101 -50.08 41.27 4.61
N VAL A 102 -49.66 42.53 4.66
CA VAL A 102 -50.32 43.60 5.42
C VAL A 102 -51.65 43.99 4.80
N ASN A 103 -51.83 43.73 3.50
CA ASN A 103 -53.11 43.92 2.85
C ASN A 103 -54.10 42.84 3.28
N THR A 104 -55.21 43.22 3.91
CA THR A 104 -56.29 42.30 4.33
C THR A 104 -57.57 42.50 3.50
N SER A 105 -57.48 43.06 2.29
CA SER A 105 -58.62 43.19 1.38
C SER A 105 -59.08 41.82 0.84
N SER A 106 -60.34 41.73 0.40
CA SER A 106 -60.83 40.55 -0.33
C SER A 106 -59.92 40.24 -1.53
N GLY A 107 -59.49 38.98 -1.67
CA GLY A 107 -58.49 38.54 -2.65
C GLY A 107 -57.03 38.55 -2.16
N SER A 108 -56.76 38.98 -0.92
CA SER A 108 -55.44 38.83 -0.29
C SER A 108 -55.24 37.44 0.33
N VAL A 109 -53.99 36.95 0.34
CA VAL A 109 -53.58 35.75 1.09
C VAL A 109 -53.88 35.86 2.60
N SER A 110 -53.84 37.07 3.17
CA SER A 110 -54.10 37.35 4.59
C SER A 110 -55.56 37.76 4.87
N TYR A 111 -56.49 37.56 3.92
CA TYR A 111 -57.90 37.90 4.12
C TYR A 111 -58.53 36.97 5.16
N VAL A 112 -59.23 37.56 6.13
CA VAL A 112 -60.08 36.84 7.09
C VAL A 112 -61.48 37.43 6.98
N ASP A 113 -62.46 36.56 6.75
CA ASP A 113 -63.86 36.97 6.67
C ASP A 113 -64.32 37.56 8.03
N PRO A 114 -64.68 38.85 8.08
CA PRO A 114 -65.07 39.51 9.32
C PRO A 114 -66.38 38.99 9.93
N ILE A 115 -67.18 38.22 9.18
CA ILE A 115 -68.46 37.65 9.62
C ILE A 115 -68.29 36.20 10.08
N THR A 116 -67.58 35.37 9.30
CA THR A 116 -67.41 33.94 9.61
C THR A 116 -66.14 33.62 10.40
N GLY A 117 -65.19 34.55 10.47
CA GLY A 117 -63.89 34.35 11.10
C GLY A 117 -62.99 33.33 10.37
N LYS A 118 -63.33 32.96 9.14
CA LYS A 118 -62.56 32.01 8.33
C LYS A 118 -61.50 32.75 7.52
N SER A 119 -60.29 32.21 7.49
CA SER A 119 -59.19 32.72 6.67
C SER A 119 -59.29 32.23 5.23
N ALA A 120 -58.87 33.07 4.28
CA ALA A 120 -58.86 32.74 2.85
C ALA A 120 -57.78 31.73 2.48
N SER A 121 -56.67 31.68 3.23
CA SER A 121 -55.58 30.77 2.94
C SER A 121 -54.92 30.21 4.20
N GLU A 122 -54.32 29.03 4.05
CA GLU A 122 -53.49 28.38 5.05
C GLU A 122 -52.07 28.26 4.53
N VAL A 123 -51.10 28.48 5.42
CA VAL A 123 -49.71 28.14 5.16
C VAL A 123 -49.41 26.77 5.77
N PHE A 124 -48.65 25.97 5.04
CA PHE A 124 -48.17 24.68 5.51
C PHE A 124 -46.66 24.57 5.40
N PHE A 125 -46.06 23.94 6.40
CA PHE A 125 -44.65 23.60 6.43
C PHE A 125 -44.49 22.09 6.48
N ARG A 126 -43.79 21.51 5.51
CA ARG A 126 -43.63 20.07 5.31
C ARG A 126 -42.16 19.69 5.35
N PHE A 127 -41.83 18.59 6.01
CA PHE A 127 -40.48 18.05 6.04
C PHE A 127 -40.50 16.52 6.18
N GLY A 128 -39.55 15.85 5.54
CA GLY A 128 -39.50 14.39 5.54
C GLY A 128 -38.40 13.79 4.67
N THR A 129 -38.48 12.50 4.41
CA THR A 129 -37.54 11.79 3.52
C THR A 129 -37.91 11.96 2.05
N ASP A 130 -39.20 11.98 1.74
CA ASP A 130 -39.76 12.12 0.39
C ASP A 130 -41.25 12.55 0.42
N THR A 131 -41.88 12.70 -0.75
CA THR A 131 -43.28 13.16 -0.88
C THR A 131 -44.34 12.16 -0.40
N ASN A 132 -43.96 10.91 -0.14
CA ASN A 132 -44.82 9.88 0.43
C ASN A 132 -44.61 9.70 1.95
N ASN A 133 -43.51 10.22 2.48
CA ASN A 133 -43.07 10.06 3.87
C ASN A 133 -42.70 11.43 4.46
N TYR A 134 -43.68 12.14 5.02
CA TYR A 134 -43.46 13.48 5.58
C TYR A 134 -44.34 13.80 6.80
N TYR A 135 -43.84 14.74 7.59
CA TYR A 135 -44.58 15.49 8.59
C TYR A 135 -44.97 16.86 8.02
N GLU A 136 -46.16 17.35 8.32
CA GLU A 136 -46.68 18.63 7.85
C GLU A 136 -47.41 19.36 8.99
N TYR A 137 -47.18 20.67 9.10
CA TYR A 137 -47.87 21.57 10.02
C TYR A 137 -48.66 22.59 9.21
N ARG A 138 -49.91 22.86 9.57
CA ARG A 138 -50.77 23.87 8.95
C ARG A 138 -51.22 24.93 9.94
N GLN A 139 -51.31 26.17 9.48
CA GLN A 139 -51.97 27.26 10.19
C GLN A 139 -52.60 28.25 9.19
N PRO A 140 -53.60 29.05 9.59
CA PRO A 140 -54.09 30.16 8.79
C PRO A 140 -53.01 31.22 8.50
N VAL A 141 -53.11 31.93 7.38
CA VAL A 141 -52.22 33.06 7.06
C VAL A 141 -52.77 34.32 7.71
N ASP A 142 -52.18 34.69 8.85
CA ASP A 142 -52.49 35.94 9.54
C ASP A 142 -51.57 37.08 9.06
N SER A 143 -52.09 38.32 9.07
CA SER A 143 -51.33 39.50 8.69
C SER A 143 -50.20 39.80 9.68
N GLY A 144 -49.01 40.15 9.19
CA GLY A 144 -47.84 40.43 10.03
C GLY A 144 -47.08 39.18 10.48
N TRP A 145 -46.09 39.34 11.39
CA TRP A 145 -45.24 38.25 11.89
C TRP A 145 -45.97 37.34 12.89
N ASN A 146 -45.94 36.04 12.62
CA ASN A 146 -46.51 34.96 13.41
C ASN A 146 -45.47 33.84 13.61
N SER A 147 -45.52 33.15 14.75
CA SER A 147 -44.55 32.08 15.07
C SER A 147 -45.18 30.69 14.97
N ILE A 148 -44.61 29.83 14.12
CA ILE A 148 -44.89 28.40 14.11
C ILE A 148 -44.02 27.70 15.16
N SER A 149 -44.63 26.79 15.91
CA SER A 149 -43.92 25.87 16.81
C SER A 149 -44.44 24.47 16.56
N ILE A 150 -43.56 23.59 16.09
CA ILE A 150 -43.83 22.21 15.74
C ILE A 150 -43.17 21.34 16.81
N LEU A 151 -43.98 20.72 17.66
CA LEU A 151 -43.49 19.82 18.70
C LEU A 151 -43.27 18.42 18.12
N PHE A 152 -42.04 17.91 18.18
CA PHE A 152 -41.71 16.63 17.54
C PHE A 152 -42.35 15.44 18.25
N ASN A 153 -42.51 15.50 19.57
CA ASN A 153 -43.17 14.46 20.36
C ASN A 153 -44.66 14.30 19.95
N GLU A 154 -45.36 15.40 19.65
CA GLU A 154 -46.74 15.35 19.17
C GLU A 154 -46.80 14.72 17.76
N LEU A 155 -45.87 15.06 16.87
CA LEU A 155 -45.77 14.44 15.54
C LEU A 155 -45.48 12.95 15.60
N THR A 156 -44.55 12.51 16.46
CA THR A 156 -44.26 11.08 16.65
C THR A 156 -45.43 10.35 17.30
N ALA A 157 -46.16 10.98 18.23
CA ALA A 157 -47.36 10.41 18.83
C ALA A 157 -48.48 10.23 17.79
N VAL A 158 -48.70 11.21 16.90
CA VAL A 158 -49.64 11.09 15.79
C VAL A 158 -49.22 9.95 14.86
N LYS A 159 -47.93 9.82 14.55
CA LYS A 159 -47.39 8.70 13.76
C LYS A 159 -47.57 7.34 14.44
N GLN A 160 -47.44 7.26 15.77
CA GLN A 160 -47.65 6.02 16.51
C GLN A 160 -49.14 5.61 16.50
N ALA A 161 -50.06 6.54 16.76
CA ALA A 161 -51.50 6.29 16.70
C ALA A 161 -51.98 5.92 15.27
N ALA A 162 -51.19 6.29 14.26
CA ALA A 162 -51.45 6.08 12.85
C ALA A 162 -51.04 4.71 12.28
N LEU A 163 -50.25 3.91 13.02
CA LEU A 163 -49.62 2.69 12.50
C LEU A 163 -50.63 1.65 11.94
N ASP A 164 -51.90 1.72 12.35
CA ASP A 164 -52.99 0.86 11.88
C ASP A 164 -53.76 1.38 10.65
N THR A 165 -53.51 2.61 10.17
CA THR A 165 -54.31 3.22 9.08
C THR A 165 -53.53 3.21 7.76
N SER A 166 -53.99 2.44 6.78
CA SER A 166 -53.30 2.28 5.50
C SER A 166 -53.31 3.58 4.66
N THR A 167 -52.10 4.08 4.35
CA THR A 167 -51.76 5.01 3.25
C THR A 167 -52.37 6.42 3.20
N GLY A 168 -53.30 6.76 4.10
CA GLY A 168 -53.94 8.09 4.15
C GLY A 168 -53.07 9.19 4.78
N ILE A 169 -53.44 10.45 4.56
CA ILE A 169 -52.92 11.59 5.31
C ILE A 169 -53.72 11.69 6.61
N ILE A 170 -53.06 11.57 7.74
CA ILE A 170 -53.71 11.67 9.06
C ILE A 170 -53.62 13.10 9.54
N THR A 171 -54.76 13.70 9.85
CA THR A 171 -54.86 15.10 10.27
C THR A 171 -55.36 15.17 11.71
N VAL A 172 -54.61 15.83 12.58
CA VAL A 172 -54.94 15.99 14.01
C VAL A 172 -54.84 17.48 14.38
N PRO A 173 -55.83 18.07 15.08
CA PRO A 173 -55.77 19.45 15.52
C PRO A 173 -54.65 19.66 16.55
N VAL A 174 -53.98 20.82 16.50
CA VAL A 174 -52.93 21.18 17.46
C VAL A 174 -53.58 21.62 18.78
N THR A 175 -53.17 21.00 19.89
CA THR A 175 -53.73 21.30 21.22
C THR A 175 -53.53 22.78 21.57
N GLY A 176 -54.62 23.46 21.94
CA GLY A 176 -54.57 24.87 22.38
C GLY A 176 -54.43 25.92 21.26
N ARG A 177 -54.42 25.52 19.97
CA ARG A 177 -54.40 26.45 18.82
C ARG A 177 -55.50 26.12 17.81
N PRO A 178 -56.69 26.76 17.89
CA PRO A 178 -57.78 26.55 16.94
C PRO A 178 -57.37 26.88 15.51
N GLY A 179 -57.70 26.01 14.54
CA GLY A 179 -57.34 26.20 13.12
C GLY A 179 -55.95 25.70 12.73
N HIS A 180 -55.15 25.19 13.68
CA HIS A 180 -53.86 24.59 13.40
C HIS A 180 -53.95 23.06 13.36
N PHE A 181 -53.22 22.43 12.45
CA PHE A 181 -53.26 20.97 12.26
C PHE A 181 -51.87 20.37 12.05
N TYR A 182 -51.63 19.20 12.65
CA TYR A 182 -50.56 18.29 12.26
C TYR A 182 -51.07 17.31 11.21
N ARG A 183 -50.24 17.03 10.21
CA ARG A 183 -50.46 16.03 9.17
C ARG A 183 -49.28 15.08 9.08
N VAL A 184 -49.56 13.78 9.02
CA VAL A 184 -48.53 12.74 8.83
C VAL A 184 -48.94 11.88 7.65
N ARG A 185 -47.99 11.62 6.75
CA ARG A 185 -48.15 10.72 5.60
C ARG A 185 -47.01 9.72 5.55
N GLY A 186 -47.32 8.43 5.43
CA GLY A 186 -46.34 7.35 5.34
C GLY A 186 -45.57 7.13 6.66
N ASN A 187 -44.30 6.73 6.56
CA ASN A 187 -43.41 6.50 7.70
C ASN A 187 -42.19 7.45 7.67
N PRO A 188 -42.39 8.78 7.83
CA PRO A 188 -41.30 9.75 7.88
C PRO A 188 -40.35 9.48 9.06
N THR A 189 -39.08 9.87 8.97
CA THR A 189 -38.15 9.84 10.11
C THR A 189 -37.55 11.22 10.39
N LEU A 190 -37.39 11.56 11.67
CA LEU A 190 -36.71 12.78 12.13
C LEU A 190 -35.17 12.68 12.01
N THR A 191 -34.64 11.47 11.85
CA THR A 191 -33.19 11.23 11.71
C THR A 191 -32.65 11.51 10.30
N SER A 192 -33.54 11.54 9.30
CA SER A 192 -33.16 11.63 7.88
C SER A 192 -34.06 12.56 7.08
N VAL A 193 -34.21 13.80 7.53
CA VAL A 193 -34.99 14.81 6.81
C VAL A 193 -34.21 15.25 5.57
N LYS A 194 -34.73 14.95 4.37
CA LYS A 194 -34.08 15.24 3.08
C LYS A 194 -34.69 16.41 2.34
N PHE A 195 -35.90 16.82 2.67
CA PHE A 195 -36.51 18.00 2.07
C PHE A 195 -37.30 18.79 3.11
N LEU A 196 -37.36 20.09 2.86
CA LEU A 196 -38.18 21.06 3.56
C LEU A 196 -39.04 21.74 2.49
N SER A 197 -40.32 21.95 2.77
CA SER A 197 -41.23 22.64 1.87
C SER A 197 -42.10 23.60 2.66
N VAL A 198 -42.32 24.78 2.09
CA VAL A 198 -43.29 25.73 2.61
C VAL A 198 -44.23 26.14 1.49
N GLY A 199 -45.53 26.08 1.73
CA GLY A 199 -46.53 26.38 0.72
C GLY A 199 -47.77 27.03 1.28
N ILE A 200 -48.52 27.67 0.40
CA ILE A 200 -49.78 28.33 0.70
C ILE A 200 -50.89 27.56 -0.02
N PHE A 201 -51.98 27.32 0.68
CA PHE A 201 -53.17 26.63 0.19
C PHE A 201 -54.37 27.58 0.27
N ASN A 202 -55.05 27.80 -0.86
CA ASN A 202 -56.24 28.63 -0.92
C ASN A 202 -57.46 27.81 -0.44
N LEU A 203 -58.08 28.22 0.68
CA LEU A 203 -59.20 27.52 1.29
C LEU A 203 -60.50 27.75 0.50
N ASN A 204 -61.30 26.70 0.36
CA ASN A 204 -62.64 26.82 -0.20
C ASN A 204 -63.63 27.23 0.91
N ASP A 205 -63.77 28.54 1.13
CA ASP A 205 -64.64 29.12 2.17
C ASP A 205 -66.09 29.38 1.70
N GLY A 206 -66.38 29.10 0.43
CA GLY A 206 -67.65 29.44 -0.25
C GLY A 206 -67.53 30.58 -1.26
N SER A 207 -66.38 31.27 -1.31
CA SER A 207 -66.05 32.32 -2.29
C SER A 207 -65.11 31.75 -3.37
N ILE A 208 -65.38 32.02 -4.65
CA ILE A 208 -64.52 31.56 -5.79
C ILE A 208 -63.45 32.62 -6.11
N ILE A 209 -62.82 33.20 -5.08
CA ILE A 209 -61.89 34.32 -5.26
C ILE A 209 -60.45 33.77 -5.23
N PRO A 210 -59.65 33.96 -6.31
CA PRO A 210 -58.23 33.64 -6.25
C PRO A 210 -57.51 34.60 -5.29
N VAL A 211 -56.47 34.10 -4.61
CA VAL A 211 -55.71 34.89 -3.63
C VAL A 211 -54.35 35.31 -4.18
N SER A 212 -53.96 36.55 -3.93
CA SER A 212 -52.67 37.14 -4.30
C SER A 212 -52.04 37.80 -3.08
N GLY A 213 -50.72 37.89 -3.06
CA GLY A 213 -49.98 38.58 -1.98
C GLY A 213 -48.64 37.92 -1.66
N GLU A 214 -47.95 38.47 -0.67
CA GLU A 214 -46.64 38.00 -0.25
C GLU A 214 -46.71 37.28 1.10
N VAL A 215 -45.99 36.16 1.21
CA VAL A 215 -45.77 35.45 2.47
C VAL A 215 -44.28 35.30 2.72
N TRP A 216 -43.79 35.86 3.82
CA TRP A 216 -42.39 35.76 4.18
C TRP A 216 -42.13 34.66 5.20
N VAL A 217 -41.03 33.92 5.06
CA VAL A 217 -40.67 32.81 5.95
C VAL A 217 -39.23 32.99 6.43
N ASN A 218 -39.06 33.07 7.74
CA ASN A 218 -37.75 33.34 8.34
C ASN A 218 -37.45 32.44 9.55
N GLU A 219 -36.16 32.34 9.91
CA GLU A 219 -35.69 31.83 11.19
C GLU A 219 -36.15 30.39 11.49
N LEU A 220 -35.99 29.53 10.48
CA LEU A 220 -36.18 28.09 10.64
C LEU A 220 -35.08 27.51 11.54
N ARG A 221 -35.46 27.11 12.75
CA ARG A 221 -34.55 26.61 13.77
C ARG A 221 -35.14 25.41 14.51
N VAL A 222 -34.26 24.62 15.12
CA VAL A 222 -34.63 23.58 16.07
C VAL A 222 -34.13 23.98 17.45
N VAL A 223 -34.92 23.72 18.48
CA VAL A 223 -34.58 24.09 19.86
C VAL A 223 -34.94 22.97 20.84
N GLY A 224 -34.38 23.08 22.06
CA GLY A 224 -34.50 22.05 23.09
C GLY A 224 -33.67 20.81 22.74
N ALA A 225 -32.36 20.98 22.58
CA ALA A 225 -31.42 19.86 22.45
C ALA A 225 -31.59 18.88 23.62
N ASP A 226 -31.46 17.59 23.36
CA ASP A 226 -31.52 16.54 24.37
C ASP A 226 -30.38 16.71 25.39
N ASP A 227 -30.76 17.07 26.60
CA ASP A 227 -29.91 17.36 27.75
C ASP A 227 -29.95 16.21 28.79
N SER A 228 -30.41 15.03 28.38
CA SER A 228 -30.50 13.84 29.23
C SER A 228 -29.11 13.43 29.75
N PRO A 229 -28.95 13.19 31.07
CA PRO A 229 -27.65 12.85 31.65
C PRO A 229 -27.16 11.47 31.18
N GLY A 230 -25.93 11.44 30.67
CA GLY A 230 -25.21 10.25 30.27
C GLY A 230 -24.30 9.68 31.35
N TRP A 231 -24.09 8.37 31.37
CA TRP A 231 -23.05 7.72 32.18
C TRP A 231 -22.34 6.62 31.39
N ALA A 232 -21.08 6.40 31.72
CA ALA A 232 -20.28 5.28 31.24
C ALA A 232 -19.38 4.81 32.37
N TYR A 233 -19.19 3.49 32.47
CA TYR A 233 -18.22 2.92 33.39
C TYR A 233 -17.40 1.83 32.69
N THR A 234 -16.17 1.67 33.16
CA THR A 234 -15.24 0.64 32.70
C THR A 234 -14.63 -0.02 33.92
N PHE A 235 -14.67 -1.34 33.97
CA PHE A 235 -14.09 -2.16 35.01
C PHE A 235 -13.12 -3.16 34.38
N SER A 236 -11.85 -3.10 34.77
CA SER A 236 -10.80 -3.99 34.29
C SER A 236 -10.06 -4.57 35.48
N THR A 237 -9.94 -5.90 35.52
CA THR A 237 -9.22 -6.62 36.57
C THR A 237 -8.34 -7.69 35.96
N SER A 238 -7.17 -7.91 36.57
CA SER A 238 -6.21 -8.95 36.20
C SER A 238 -5.76 -9.63 37.48
N MET A 239 -5.98 -10.94 37.57
CA MET A 239 -5.67 -11.76 38.73
C MET A 239 -4.66 -12.84 38.34
N LYS A 240 -3.46 -12.78 38.91
CA LYS A 240 -2.41 -13.78 38.72
C LYS A 240 -2.29 -14.68 39.95
N PHE A 241 -2.64 -15.96 39.81
CA PHE A 241 -2.49 -16.98 40.85
C PHE A 241 -1.15 -17.70 40.68
N ALA A 242 -0.08 -17.06 41.17
CA ALA A 242 1.31 -17.51 41.03
C ALA A 242 1.67 -17.84 39.58
N ASP A 243 2.15 -19.07 39.31
CA ASP A 243 2.53 -19.55 37.98
C ASP A 243 1.48 -20.47 37.34
N LEU A 244 0.31 -20.68 37.96
CA LEU A 244 -0.70 -21.64 37.50
C LEU A 244 -1.76 -21.01 36.61
N LEU A 245 -2.32 -19.87 37.02
CA LEU A 245 -3.55 -19.32 36.43
C LEU A 245 -3.46 -17.80 36.35
N ASN A 246 -3.76 -17.24 35.20
CA ASN A 246 -3.97 -15.81 35.01
C ASN A 246 -5.39 -15.57 34.49
N VAL A 247 -6.16 -14.71 35.16
CA VAL A 247 -7.54 -14.37 34.77
C VAL A 247 -7.63 -12.88 34.53
N ASN A 248 -8.01 -12.47 33.33
CA ASN A 248 -8.28 -11.08 33.00
C ASN A 248 -9.77 -10.93 32.72
N PHE A 249 -10.41 -9.98 33.38
CA PHE A 249 -11.81 -9.65 33.16
C PHE A 249 -11.95 -8.16 32.85
N ASN A 250 -12.63 -7.85 31.76
CA ASN A 250 -12.91 -6.49 31.32
C ASN A 250 -14.42 -6.34 31.11
N MET A 251 -15.00 -5.26 31.59
CA MET A 251 -16.39 -4.92 31.41
C MET A 251 -16.51 -3.42 31.17
N SER A 252 -17.31 -3.04 30.19
CA SER A 252 -17.60 -1.64 29.90
C SER A 252 -19.07 -1.51 29.58
N GLU A 253 -19.74 -0.54 30.16
CA GLU A 253 -21.11 -0.21 29.83
C GLU A 253 -21.25 1.30 29.64
N ARG A 254 -22.03 1.66 28.63
CA ARG A 254 -22.29 3.04 28.24
C ARG A 254 -23.76 3.18 27.95
N ASN A 255 -24.41 4.13 28.61
CA ASN A 255 -25.82 4.39 28.36
C ASN A 255 -26.03 5.14 27.01
N PRO A 256 -27.26 5.18 26.48
CA PRO A 256 -27.56 5.80 25.18
C PRO A 256 -27.21 7.29 25.08
N PHE A 257 -27.20 8.00 26.21
CA PHE A 257 -27.03 9.46 26.29
C PHE A 257 -25.57 9.90 26.47
N PHE A 258 -24.68 9.00 26.91
CA PHE A 258 -23.28 9.34 27.11
C PHE A 258 -22.57 9.59 25.78
N HIS A 259 -21.84 10.70 25.73
CA HIS A 259 -21.02 11.11 24.60
C HIS A 259 -19.72 11.76 25.09
N ARG A 260 -18.72 11.83 24.23
CA ARG A 260 -17.45 12.53 24.53
C ARG A 260 -17.63 14.04 24.38
N LEU A 261 -16.70 14.83 24.92
CA LEU A 261 -16.71 16.31 24.79
C LEU A 261 -16.72 16.80 23.33
N ALA A 262 -16.15 16.03 22.40
CA ALA A 262 -16.15 16.35 20.97
C ALA A 262 -17.44 15.94 20.25
N GLU A 263 -18.24 15.05 20.84
CA GLU A 263 -19.50 14.57 20.30
C GLU A 263 -20.63 15.47 20.81
N ARG A 264 -21.59 15.80 19.94
CA ARG A 264 -22.72 16.67 20.30
C ARG A 264 -23.82 15.94 21.05
N PHE A 265 -24.00 14.64 20.79
CA PHE A 265 -25.11 13.82 21.30
C PHE A 265 -24.66 12.37 21.50
N GLY A 266 -25.39 11.64 22.35
CA GLY A 266 -25.19 10.21 22.59
C GLY A 266 -25.51 9.31 21.40
N SER A 267 -25.12 8.03 21.49
CA SER A 267 -25.31 7.05 20.42
C SER A 267 -26.73 6.49 20.29
N ARG A 268 -27.66 6.85 21.20
CA ARG A 268 -29.03 6.29 21.28
C ARG A 268 -29.09 4.77 21.45
N VAL A 269 -27.94 4.17 21.78
CA VAL A 269 -27.76 2.73 21.98
C VAL A 269 -27.02 2.53 23.28
N GLU A 270 -27.62 1.77 24.19
CA GLU A 270 -26.97 1.26 25.39
C GLU A 270 -26.05 0.13 24.95
N SER A 271 -24.74 0.29 25.16
CA SER A 271 -23.75 -0.71 24.79
C SER A 271 -23.15 -1.32 26.05
N ARG A 272 -23.22 -2.64 26.18
CA ARG A 272 -22.57 -3.40 27.25
C ARG A 272 -21.65 -4.43 26.64
N ASN A 273 -20.37 -4.34 26.96
CA ASN A 273 -19.34 -5.27 26.51
C ASN A 273 -18.65 -5.88 27.72
N TRP A 274 -18.46 -7.18 27.72
CA TRP A 274 -17.62 -7.85 28.71
C TRP A 274 -16.79 -8.95 28.08
N ALA A 275 -15.63 -9.19 28.66
CA ALA A 275 -14.66 -10.16 28.19
C ALA A 275 -13.96 -10.79 29.40
N ILE A 276 -13.84 -12.11 29.38
CA ILE A 276 -13.01 -12.86 30.32
C ILE A 276 -11.98 -13.65 29.52
N SER A 277 -10.71 -13.56 29.89
CA SER A 277 -9.65 -14.40 29.35
C SER A 277 -8.91 -15.09 30.50
N THR A 278 -8.59 -16.36 30.30
CA THR A 278 -7.99 -17.23 31.31
C THR A 278 -6.83 -17.99 30.68
N ASP A 279 -5.65 -17.87 31.25
CA ASP A 279 -4.46 -18.65 30.88
C ASP A 279 -4.15 -19.64 32.00
N ILE A 280 -4.18 -20.94 31.69
CA ILE A 280 -3.93 -22.03 32.65
C ILE A 280 -2.69 -22.81 32.24
N ASP A 281 -1.71 -22.94 33.12
CA ASP A 281 -0.56 -23.83 32.96
C ASP A 281 -0.84 -25.20 33.59
N ILE A 282 -1.24 -26.17 32.76
CA ILE A 282 -1.66 -27.49 33.23
C ILE A 282 -0.48 -28.30 33.77
N LEU A 283 0.76 -27.99 33.38
CA LEU A 283 1.94 -28.73 33.85
C LEU A 283 2.11 -28.62 35.36
N LYS A 284 1.67 -27.51 35.96
CA LYS A 284 1.72 -27.29 37.41
C LYS A 284 0.73 -28.16 38.19
N LEU A 285 -0.28 -28.74 37.53
CA LEU A 285 -1.25 -29.67 38.14
C LEU A 285 -0.81 -31.14 38.06
N LEU A 286 0.15 -31.46 37.19
CA LEU A 286 0.64 -32.83 37.03
C LEU A 286 1.66 -33.16 38.14
N PRO A 287 1.60 -34.37 38.74
CA PRO A 287 2.53 -34.78 39.80
C PRO A 287 3.94 -35.12 39.30
N ILE A 288 4.20 -35.01 37.99
CA ILE A 288 5.47 -35.34 37.33
C ILE A 288 6.19 -34.05 36.98
N ASN A 289 7.46 -33.94 37.36
CA ASN A 289 8.28 -32.76 37.09
C ASN A 289 8.79 -32.76 35.64
N MET A 290 8.07 -32.11 34.73
CA MET A 290 8.44 -31.97 33.31
C MET A 290 8.92 -30.54 33.01
N ARG A 291 10.09 -30.14 33.53
CA ARG A 291 10.57 -28.73 33.55
C ARG A 291 10.72 -28.08 32.17
N GLU A 292 10.93 -28.86 31.12
CA GLU A 292 11.14 -28.36 29.75
C GLU A 292 9.88 -28.51 28.88
N SER A 293 8.78 -29.00 29.45
CA SER A 293 7.51 -29.09 28.75
C SER A 293 6.76 -27.75 28.76
N ASN A 294 5.84 -27.58 27.83
CA ASN A 294 4.87 -26.49 27.81
C ASN A 294 3.47 -27.04 27.51
N LEU A 295 2.52 -26.79 28.40
CA LEU A 295 1.10 -27.09 28.19
C LEU A 295 0.25 -25.99 28.83
N LYS A 296 0.03 -24.93 28.06
CA LYS A 296 -0.81 -23.80 28.46
C LYS A 296 -2.09 -23.79 27.64
N ILE A 297 -3.22 -23.63 28.31
CA ILE A 297 -4.53 -23.47 27.68
C ILE A 297 -5.02 -22.05 27.96
N ASN A 298 -5.32 -21.34 26.90
CA ASN A 298 -6.01 -20.06 26.93
C ASN A 298 -7.49 -20.27 26.60
N TYR A 299 -8.37 -19.74 27.45
CA TYR A 299 -9.81 -19.63 27.19
C TYR A 299 -10.20 -18.16 27.20
N SER A 300 -10.92 -17.71 26.19
CA SER A 300 -11.43 -16.35 26.09
C SER A 300 -12.90 -16.37 25.72
N HIS A 301 -13.72 -15.63 26.45
CA HIS A 301 -15.11 -15.37 26.13
C HIS A 301 -15.32 -13.86 26.03
N THR A 302 -15.96 -13.41 24.96
CA THR A 302 -16.33 -12.01 24.77
C THR A 302 -17.78 -11.90 24.36
N GLU A 303 -18.49 -10.95 24.96
CA GLU A 303 -19.88 -10.66 24.66
C GLU A 303 -20.08 -9.15 24.53
N SER A 304 -20.79 -8.74 23.50
CA SER A 304 -21.16 -7.36 23.22
C SER A 304 -22.63 -7.30 22.86
N ILE A 305 -23.41 -6.54 23.64
CA ILE A 305 -24.83 -6.31 23.40
C ILE A 305 -25.08 -4.81 23.20
N GLY A 306 -25.82 -4.49 22.15
CA GLY A 306 -26.31 -3.14 21.87
C GLY A 306 -27.83 -3.11 21.96
N LYS A 307 -28.38 -2.33 22.89
CA LYS A 307 -29.82 -2.10 23.02
C LYS A 307 -30.16 -0.70 22.52
N PRO A 308 -30.77 -0.55 21.33
CA PRO A 308 -31.19 0.76 20.86
C PRO A 308 -32.40 1.25 21.67
N LEU A 309 -32.48 2.56 21.91
CA LEU A 309 -33.62 3.20 22.58
C LEU A 309 -34.87 3.21 21.68
N TYR A 310 -34.67 3.25 20.36
CA TYR A 310 -35.71 3.32 19.34
C TYR A 310 -35.65 2.10 18.41
N ILE A 311 -36.79 1.72 17.85
CA ILE A 311 -36.84 0.65 16.85
C ILE A 311 -36.02 1.08 15.62
N PRO A 312 -35.03 0.28 15.18
CA PRO A 312 -34.14 0.64 14.07
C PRO A 312 -34.90 1.09 12.81
N GLY A 313 -34.55 2.27 12.30
CA GLY A 313 -35.19 2.86 11.11
C GLY A 313 -36.51 3.58 11.38
N THR A 314 -36.89 3.76 12.65
CA THR A 314 -38.09 4.48 13.07
C THR A 314 -37.78 5.47 14.19
N ASP A 315 -38.77 6.30 14.54
CA ASP A 315 -38.68 7.27 15.63
C ASP A 315 -39.45 6.80 16.88
N VAL A 316 -39.80 5.51 16.97
CA VAL A 316 -40.64 4.95 18.04
C VAL A 316 -39.78 4.32 19.12
N LEU A 317 -40.06 4.66 20.38
CA LEU A 317 -39.37 4.07 21.53
C LEU A 317 -39.67 2.57 21.62
N VAL A 318 -38.64 1.75 21.82
CA VAL A 318 -38.81 0.30 21.96
C VAL A 318 -39.73 -0.02 23.14
N GLU A 319 -39.59 0.70 24.25
CA GLU A 319 -40.41 0.52 25.45
C GLU A 319 -41.89 0.88 25.22
N GLU A 320 -42.17 1.94 24.46
CA GLU A 320 -43.55 2.33 24.13
C GLU A 320 -44.21 1.30 23.20
N ALA A 321 -43.48 0.84 22.18
CA ALA A 321 -43.98 -0.19 21.27
C ALA A 321 -44.31 -1.50 22.01
N VAL A 322 -43.47 -1.89 22.98
CA VAL A 322 -43.74 -3.05 23.85
C VAL A 322 -45.03 -2.86 24.65
N LYS A 323 -45.22 -1.69 25.30
CA LYS A 323 -46.45 -1.38 26.05
C LYS A 323 -47.70 -1.41 25.17
N GLN A 324 -47.62 -1.01 23.91
CA GLN A 324 -48.76 -1.07 22.98
C GLN A 324 -49.15 -2.52 22.64
N ILE A 325 -48.16 -3.39 22.41
CA ILE A 325 -48.40 -4.82 22.20
C ILE A 325 -49.04 -5.43 23.45
N GLU A 326 -48.57 -5.10 24.65
CA GLU A 326 -49.15 -5.58 25.92
C GLU A 326 -50.60 -5.12 26.16
N ASN A 327 -50.95 -3.91 25.68
CA ASN A 327 -52.29 -3.33 25.87
C ASN A 327 -53.30 -3.72 24.78
N THR A 328 -52.87 -4.38 23.69
CA THR A 328 -53.74 -4.78 22.59
C THR A 328 -54.38 -6.14 22.90
N PRO A 329 -55.72 -6.25 23.04
CA PRO A 329 -56.37 -7.52 23.35
C PRO A 329 -56.22 -8.54 22.21
N ASP A 330 -55.82 -9.77 22.55
CA ASP A 330 -55.53 -10.95 21.69
C ASP A 330 -56.59 -11.35 20.63
N THR A 331 -57.70 -10.62 20.52
CA THR A 331 -58.93 -11.11 19.87
C THR A 331 -59.16 -10.64 18.42
N VAL A 332 -58.22 -9.99 17.73
CA VAL A 332 -58.47 -9.54 16.34
C VAL A 332 -57.35 -9.94 15.39
N SER A 333 -57.73 -10.81 14.43
CA SER A 333 -57.07 -11.18 13.16
C SER A 333 -55.77 -11.99 13.20
N GLY A 334 -55.74 -13.07 12.39
CA GLY A 334 -54.68 -14.07 12.29
C GLY A 334 -53.38 -13.61 11.62
N GLU A 335 -52.87 -12.43 11.98
CA GLU A 335 -51.47 -12.07 11.79
C GLU A 335 -50.71 -12.45 13.08
N GLN A 336 -49.54 -13.07 12.95
CA GLN A 336 -48.74 -13.48 14.12
C GLN A 336 -48.29 -12.22 14.88
N ASN A 337 -48.99 -11.85 15.94
CA ASN A 337 -48.55 -10.78 16.84
C ASN A 337 -47.18 -11.17 17.43
N LEU A 338 -46.16 -10.37 17.14
CA LEU A 338 -44.83 -10.51 17.73
C LEU A 338 -44.94 -10.39 19.25
N THR A 339 -44.37 -11.33 20.00
CA THR A 339 -44.37 -11.20 21.48
C THR A 339 -43.48 -10.04 21.91
N PRO A 340 -43.71 -9.42 23.08
CA PRO A 340 -42.83 -8.39 23.64
C PRO A 340 -41.35 -8.76 23.62
N GLU A 341 -41.02 -10.01 23.96
CA GLU A 341 -39.65 -10.52 23.99
C GLU A 341 -39.06 -10.66 22.58
N GLN A 342 -39.87 -11.04 21.59
CA GLN A 342 -39.45 -11.14 20.20
C GLN A 342 -39.09 -9.76 19.64
N LEU A 343 -39.92 -8.73 19.92
CA LEU A 343 -39.63 -7.36 19.51
C LEU A 343 -38.32 -6.83 20.13
N ILE A 344 -38.10 -7.08 21.42
CA ILE A 344 -36.86 -6.69 22.09
C ILE A 344 -35.65 -7.41 21.46
N ALA A 345 -35.76 -8.72 21.20
CA ALA A 345 -34.69 -9.48 20.57
C ALA A 345 -34.44 -9.09 19.11
N GLU A 346 -35.46 -8.58 18.41
CA GLU A 346 -35.38 -8.05 17.04
C GLU A 346 -34.70 -6.69 16.98
N THR A 347 -34.84 -5.85 18.01
CA THR A 347 -34.21 -4.53 18.04
C THR A 347 -32.75 -4.58 18.49
N GLN A 348 -32.40 -5.53 19.36
CA GLN A 348 -31.05 -5.65 19.93
C GLN A 348 -30.04 -6.27 18.95
N SER A 349 -28.78 -5.85 19.07
CA SER A 349 -27.63 -6.55 18.51
C SER A 349 -26.90 -7.31 19.62
N LEU A 350 -26.48 -8.55 19.33
CA LEU A 350 -25.70 -9.36 20.25
C LEU A 350 -24.61 -10.07 19.46
N ASN A 351 -23.37 -10.01 19.96
CA ASN A 351 -22.22 -10.73 19.45
C ASN A 351 -21.57 -11.46 20.61
N VAL A 352 -21.39 -12.77 20.48
CA VAL A 352 -20.73 -13.63 21.47
C VAL A 352 -19.61 -14.37 20.75
N SER A 353 -18.40 -14.37 21.30
CA SER A 353 -17.26 -15.10 20.77
C SER A 353 -16.58 -15.90 21.88
N ASN A 354 -16.27 -17.15 21.60
CA ASN A 354 -15.57 -18.07 22.48
C ASN A 354 -14.34 -18.59 21.77
N THR A 355 -13.17 -18.48 22.39
CA THR A 355 -11.91 -19.02 21.86
C THR A 355 -11.27 -19.91 22.91
N ILE A 356 -10.88 -21.12 22.52
CA ILE A 356 -10.05 -22.03 23.30
C ILE A 356 -8.80 -22.29 22.47
N SER A 357 -7.63 -21.96 22.99
CA SER A 357 -6.37 -22.18 22.29
C SER A 357 -5.31 -22.79 23.20
N ALA A 358 -4.54 -23.72 22.65
CA ALA A 358 -3.38 -24.32 23.28
C ALA A 358 -2.26 -24.30 22.24
N ALA A 359 -1.36 -23.33 22.40
CA ALA A 359 -0.27 -23.10 21.46
C ALA A 359 1.03 -23.73 21.98
N ASN A 360 1.82 -24.29 21.07
CA ASN A 360 3.14 -24.85 21.35
C ASN A 360 3.15 -25.87 22.50
N ILE A 361 2.19 -26.80 22.46
CA ILE A 361 2.17 -27.92 23.40
C ILE A 361 3.39 -28.79 23.11
N GLN A 362 4.30 -28.89 24.06
CA GLN A 362 5.50 -29.71 23.96
C GLN A 362 5.64 -30.52 25.25
N LEU A 363 5.66 -31.85 25.12
CA LEU A 363 5.76 -32.77 26.26
C LEU A 363 7.08 -33.53 26.18
N ILE A 364 8.06 -33.07 26.96
CA ILE A 364 9.43 -33.60 26.97
C ILE A 364 9.55 -34.66 28.06
N ILE A 365 9.84 -35.89 27.64
CA ILE A 365 10.16 -37.01 28.52
C ILE A 365 11.67 -37.03 28.75
N PRO A 366 12.16 -36.84 29.99
CA PRO A 366 13.59 -36.89 30.27
C PRO A 366 14.11 -38.32 30.06
N SER A 367 14.87 -38.53 28.99
CA SER A 367 15.49 -39.82 28.65
C SER A 367 16.74 -39.58 27.82
N ASP A 368 17.79 -40.37 28.05
CA ASP A 368 19.02 -40.35 27.23
C ASP A 368 18.86 -41.14 25.92
N ALA A 369 17.74 -41.86 25.76
CA ALA A 369 17.52 -42.68 24.58
C ALA A 369 17.21 -41.81 23.35
N TRP A 370 18.08 -41.88 22.34
CA TRP A 370 17.96 -41.08 21.10
C TRP A 370 16.57 -41.22 20.45
N TYR A 371 15.97 -42.41 20.48
CA TYR A 371 14.66 -42.65 19.87
C TYR A 371 13.53 -41.95 20.64
N ILE A 372 13.68 -41.55 21.90
CA ILE A 372 12.69 -40.73 22.62
C ILE A 372 12.91 -39.25 22.30
N ASN A 373 14.16 -38.80 22.32
CA ASN A 373 14.51 -37.40 22.03
C ASN A 373 14.19 -37.01 20.59
N ASP A 374 14.58 -37.85 19.63
CA ASP A 374 14.45 -37.58 18.20
C ASP A 374 13.11 -38.01 17.61
N SER A 375 12.23 -38.67 18.38
CA SER A 375 10.85 -38.97 17.93
C SER A 375 9.79 -38.20 18.70
N TRP A 376 9.67 -38.42 20.02
CA TRP A 376 8.59 -37.86 20.84
C TRP A 376 8.89 -36.43 21.27
N ASN A 377 10.07 -36.16 21.82
CA ASN A 377 10.41 -34.83 22.36
C ASN A 377 10.54 -33.75 21.25
N ALA A 378 10.74 -34.18 20.00
CA ALA A 378 10.77 -33.35 18.81
C ALA A 378 9.37 -32.94 18.28
N LEU A 379 8.28 -33.48 18.86
CA LEU A 379 6.90 -33.15 18.48
C LEU A 379 6.38 -31.93 19.25
N THR A 380 5.73 -31.04 18.51
CA THR A 380 5.00 -29.91 19.07
C THR A 380 3.58 -29.89 18.51
N PHE A 381 2.59 -29.71 19.37
CA PHE A 381 1.18 -29.68 18.99
C PHE A 381 0.60 -28.28 19.17
N GLY A 382 -0.41 -27.94 18.38
CA GLY A 382 -1.18 -26.72 18.54
C GLY A 382 -2.65 -26.99 18.24
N PHE A 383 -3.54 -26.41 19.02
CA PHE A 383 -4.98 -26.49 18.82
C PHE A 383 -5.62 -25.14 19.10
N ASN A 384 -6.56 -24.73 18.26
CA ASN A 384 -7.32 -23.50 18.41
C ASN A 384 -8.74 -23.71 17.93
N TYR A 385 -9.73 -23.50 18.78
CA TYR A 385 -11.15 -23.53 18.47
C TYR A 385 -11.77 -22.17 18.76
N ASN A 386 -12.44 -21.59 17.77
CA ASN A 386 -13.16 -20.34 17.89
C ASN A 386 -14.61 -20.55 17.45
N ASN A 387 -15.56 -20.06 18.23
CA ASN A 387 -16.98 -20.07 17.93
C ASN A 387 -17.58 -18.68 18.21
N SER A 388 -18.25 -18.12 17.21
CA SER A 388 -18.94 -16.85 17.27
C SER A 388 -20.43 -17.00 16.93
N TYR A 389 -21.28 -16.44 17.78
CA TYR A 389 -22.70 -16.28 17.55
C TYR A 389 -23.04 -14.79 17.45
N SER A 390 -23.84 -14.40 16.47
CA SER A 390 -24.34 -13.03 16.37
C SER A 390 -25.80 -12.97 15.92
N ARG A 391 -26.51 -11.96 16.40
CA ARG A 391 -27.85 -11.57 15.94
C ARG A 391 -27.97 -10.05 15.86
N SER A 392 -28.82 -9.57 14.97
CA SER A 392 -29.08 -8.15 14.75
C SER A 392 -30.51 -7.92 14.24
N PRO A 393 -30.93 -6.66 14.02
CA PRO A 393 -32.23 -6.37 13.41
C PRO A 393 -32.41 -6.92 11.99
N THR A 394 -31.32 -7.23 11.28
CA THR A 394 -31.36 -7.82 9.95
C THR A 394 -31.07 -9.33 9.94
N ILE A 395 -30.31 -9.81 10.93
CA ILE A 395 -29.84 -11.20 11.02
C ILE A 395 -30.52 -11.88 12.21
N GLU A 396 -31.31 -12.92 11.94
CA GLU A 396 -31.98 -13.72 12.98
C GLU A 396 -30.95 -14.51 13.78
N LYS A 397 -30.04 -15.16 13.05
CA LYS A 397 -29.00 -16.02 13.59
C LYS A 397 -27.83 -16.08 12.62
N SER A 398 -26.65 -15.74 13.10
CA SER A 398 -25.39 -16.12 12.45
C SER A 398 -24.53 -16.87 13.45
N PHE A 399 -24.05 -18.03 13.05
CA PHE A 399 -23.26 -18.92 13.88
C PHE A 399 -22.09 -19.45 13.07
N ASN A 400 -20.88 -19.18 13.54
CA ASN A 400 -19.66 -19.59 12.87
C ASN A 400 -18.73 -20.25 13.87
N TRP A 401 -18.16 -21.39 13.51
CA TRP A 401 -17.08 -21.98 14.26
C TRP A 401 -15.95 -22.44 13.36
N VAL A 402 -14.75 -22.39 13.90
CA VAL A 402 -13.53 -22.86 13.24
C VAL A 402 -12.64 -23.53 14.27
N TRP A 403 -12.12 -24.72 13.96
CA TRP A 403 -10.97 -25.26 14.66
C TRP A 403 -9.78 -25.42 13.73
N ASN A 404 -8.59 -25.28 14.31
CA ASN A 404 -7.31 -25.49 13.65
C ASN A 404 -6.47 -26.37 14.58
N THR A 405 -5.85 -27.38 14.02
CA THR A 405 -4.87 -28.22 14.71
C THR A 405 -3.59 -28.28 13.88
N ASN A 406 -2.45 -28.33 14.55
CA ASN A 406 -1.16 -28.51 13.91
C ASN A 406 -0.28 -29.45 14.73
N VAL A 407 0.48 -30.28 14.04
CA VAL A 407 1.50 -31.17 14.56
C VAL A 407 2.79 -30.84 13.82
N ASN A 408 3.80 -30.41 14.55
CA ASN A 408 5.11 -30.09 14.02
C ASN A 408 6.10 -31.11 14.55
N TYR A 409 6.96 -31.62 13.69
CA TYR A 409 8.10 -32.45 14.03
C TYR A 409 9.35 -31.76 13.52
N ALA A 410 10.33 -31.49 14.37
CA ALA A 410 11.57 -30.85 13.94
C ALA A 410 12.77 -31.40 14.70
N ILE A 411 13.78 -31.86 13.96
CA ILE A 411 15.04 -32.37 14.51
C ILE A 411 16.23 -31.69 13.85
N ASN A 412 17.27 -31.46 14.64
CA ASN A 412 18.58 -31.03 14.17
C ASN A 412 19.56 -32.17 14.35
N LEU A 413 20.02 -32.75 13.25
CA LEU A 413 20.94 -33.89 13.26
C LEU A 413 22.37 -33.39 13.49
N ASN A 414 23.18 -34.20 14.18
CA ASN A 414 24.55 -33.84 14.51
C ASN A 414 25.37 -33.60 13.22
N PRO A 415 26.02 -32.43 13.07
CA PRO A 415 26.83 -32.11 11.90
C PRO A 415 28.14 -32.91 11.82
N ASN A 416 28.40 -33.91 12.68
CA ASN A 416 29.58 -34.76 12.63
C ASN A 416 29.39 -36.07 11.85
N LEU A 417 28.21 -36.32 11.28
CA LEU A 417 27.93 -37.50 10.45
C LEU A 417 28.42 -37.30 9.00
N PHE A 418 29.75 -37.33 8.82
CA PHE A 418 30.40 -37.25 7.51
C PHE A 418 31.43 -38.35 7.30
N ILE A 419 31.67 -38.68 6.02
CA ILE A 419 32.79 -39.52 5.60
C ILE A 419 33.81 -38.61 4.92
N LYS A 420 35.09 -38.72 5.31
CA LYS A 420 36.18 -38.06 4.59
C LYS A 420 36.58 -38.90 3.38
N LEU A 421 36.70 -38.27 2.22
CA LEU A 421 37.11 -38.96 0.98
C LEU A 421 38.51 -39.59 1.08
N ALA A 422 39.40 -39.01 1.91
CA ALA A 422 40.75 -39.53 2.14
C ALA A 422 40.81 -40.84 2.94
N ASP A 423 39.74 -41.17 3.67
CA ASP A 423 39.67 -42.35 4.55
C ASP A 423 39.02 -43.57 3.85
N LEU A 424 38.58 -43.44 2.59
CA LEU A 424 37.98 -44.53 1.81
C LEU A 424 39.06 -45.44 1.16
N PRO A 425 38.93 -46.78 1.25
CA PRO A 425 39.85 -47.69 0.54
C PRO A 425 39.73 -47.54 -0.99
N LEU A 426 40.83 -47.72 -1.72
CA LEU A 426 41.02 -47.52 -3.18
C LEU A 426 40.92 -46.07 -3.69
N ILE A 427 39.93 -45.30 -3.25
CA ILE A 427 39.72 -43.90 -3.70
C ILE A 427 40.58 -42.92 -2.88
N GLY A 428 40.82 -43.21 -1.60
CA GLY A 428 41.62 -42.38 -0.70
C GLY A 428 43.06 -42.15 -1.16
N ALA A 429 43.69 -43.11 -1.84
CA ALA A 429 45.04 -42.96 -2.39
C ALA A 429 45.11 -41.90 -3.51
N LEU A 430 44.04 -41.77 -4.31
CA LEU A 430 43.92 -40.75 -5.35
C LEU A 430 43.74 -39.35 -4.73
N PHE A 431 42.91 -39.23 -3.68
CA PHE A 431 42.65 -37.96 -3.00
C PHE A 431 43.77 -37.53 -2.04
N GLN A 432 44.59 -38.46 -1.55
CA GLN A 432 45.84 -38.13 -0.84
C GLN A 432 46.89 -37.47 -1.76
N LEU A 433 46.82 -37.71 -3.08
CA LEU A 433 47.67 -37.05 -4.08
C LEU A 433 47.28 -35.57 -4.28
N PHE A 434 46.00 -35.24 -4.11
CA PHE A 434 45.48 -33.87 -4.18
C PHE A 434 45.37 -33.25 -2.78
N LYS A 435 46.48 -32.71 -2.27
CA LYS A 435 46.58 -32.12 -0.91
C LYS A 435 45.45 -31.14 -0.55
N ASP A 436 44.91 -30.40 -1.53
CA ASP A 436 43.88 -29.38 -1.33
C ASP A 436 42.49 -29.90 -0.94
N TYR A 437 42.21 -31.18 -1.23
CA TYR A 437 40.91 -31.84 -1.03
C TYR A 437 40.98 -33.01 -0.03
N LYS A 438 42.10 -33.16 0.70
CA LYS A 438 42.28 -34.20 1.70
C LYS A 438 41.17 -34.19 2.77
N ASP A 439 40.70 -32.99 3.15
CA ASP A 439 39.65 -32.79 4.14
C ASP A 439 38.24 -32.68 3.54
N ALA A 440 38.04 -33.11 2.29
CA ALA A 440 36.72 -33.09 1.68
C ALA A 440 35.77 -34.05 2.41
N LYS A 441 34.68 -33.49 2.93
CA LYS A 441 33.65 -34.19 3.70
C LYS A 441 32.43 -34.42 2.83
N ILE A 442 31.89 -35.63 2.88
CA ILE A 442 30.57 -35.97 2.33
C ILE A 442 29.64 -36.27 3.50
N TYR A 443 28.61 -35.46 3.66
CA TYR A 443 27.57 -35.70 4.66
C TYR A 443 26.49 -36.59 4.06
N PHE A 444 26.19 -37.71 4.70
CA PHE A 444 25.16 -38.65 4.24
C PHE A 444 23.79 -38.44 4.92
N THR A 445 23.70 -37.46 5.83
CA THR A 445 22.44 -37.05 6.49
C THR A 445 22.19 -35.55 6.31
N PRO A 446 20.92 -35.12 6.24
CA PRO A 446 20.56 -33.71 6.32
C PRO A 446 20.88 -33.14 7.71
N GLN A 447 21.15 -31.84 7.83
CA GLN A 447 21.44 -31.21 9.13
C GLN A 447 20.18 -30.85 9.89
N ASN A 448 19.09 -30.58 9.17
CA ASN A 448 17.79 -30.37 9.76
C ASN A 448 16.71 -31.09 8.95
N PHE A 449 15.68 -31.52 9.66
CA PHE A 449 14.48 -32.11 9.10
C PHE A 449 13.31 -31.56 9.87
N ALA A 450 12.31 -31.03 9.18
CA ALA A 450 11.05 -30.68 9.80
C ALA A 450 9.86 -31.13 8.94
N ALA A 451 8.80 -31.54 9.61
CA ALA A 451 7.55 -31.95 9.01
C ALA A 451 6.40 -31.27 9.76
N VAL A 452 5.40 -30.82 9.01
CA VAL A 452 4.24 -30.11 9.55
C VAL A 452 2.99 -30.76 9.00
N ILE A 453 2.06 -31.09 9.88
CA ILE A 453 0.71 -31.53 9.52
C ILE A 453 -0.24 -30.54 10.17
N SER A 454 -1.22 -30.04 9.42
CA SER A 454 -2.27 -29.19 9.95
C SER A 454 -3.61 -29.57 9.36
N ALA A 455 -4.66 -29.33 10.15
CA ALA A 455 -6.04 -29.51 9.73
C ALA A 455 -6.85 -28.32 10.23
N LYS A 456 -7.70 -27.80 9.36
CA LYS A 456 -8.56 -26.65 9.61
C LYS A 456 -9.95 -26.98 9.12
N ARG A 457 -10.93 -26.81 10.00
CA ARG A 457 -12.33 -26.97 9.65
C ARG A 457 -13.12 -25.75 10.09
N ASN A 458 -13.96 -25.24 9.20
CA ASN A 458 -14.89 -24.16 9.48
C ASN A 458 -16.31 -24.53 9.06
N ARG A 459 -17.27 -23.93 9.75
CA ARG A 459 -18.68 -23.97 9.40
C ARG A 459 -19.28 -22.62 9.75
N ASN A 460 -19.84 -21.96 8.75
CA ASN A 460 -20.54 -20.70 8.88
C ASN A 460 -22.02 -20.91 8.51
N SER A 461 -22.93 -20.47 9.38
CA SER A 461 -24.36 -20.50 9.18
C SER A 461 -24.89 -19.08 9.32
N ASN A 462 -25.75 -18.67 8.39
CA ASN A 462 -26.39 -17.36 8.41
C ASN A 462 -27.86 -17.46 7.98
N LYS A 463 -28.75 -16.94 8.82
CA LYS A 463 -30.18 -16.82 8.57
C LYS A 463 -30.61 -15.37 8.78
N THR A 464 -31.09 -14.75 7.70
CA THR A 464 -31.63 -13.38 7.73
C THR A 464 -33.05 -13.39 8.28
N ARG A 465 -33.49 -12.31 8.94
CA ARG A 465 -34.89 -12.21 9.40
C ARG A 465 -35.85 -12.10 8.19
N PRO A 466 -37.03 -12.75 8.24
CA PRO A 466 -38.03 -12.62 7.17
C PRO A 466 -38.59 -11.18 7.12
N ARG A 467 -38.86 -10.67 5.92
CA ARG A 467 -39.52 -9.37 5.71
C ARG A 467 -40.77 -9.58 4.86
N ASN A 468 -41.89 -8.99 5.24
CA ASN A 468 -43.19 -9.12 4.55
C ASN A 468 -43.64 -10.58 4.37
N ASN A 469 -43.48 -11.41 5.39
CA ASN A 469 -43.87 -12.84 5.37
C ASN A 469 -43.13 -13.71 4.32
N ILE A 470 -42.01 -13.24 3.75
CA ILE A 470 -41.17 -14.05 2.87
C ILE A 470 -40.25 -14.93 3.75
N PRO A 471 -40.39 -16.26 3.74
CA PRO A 471 -39.55 -17.13 4.53
C PRO A 471 -38.10 -17.09 4.03
N THR A 472 -37.16 -17.05 4.98
CA THR A 472 -35.71 -17.05 4.73
C THR A 472 -35.11 -18.38 5.17
N ASN A 473 -34.35 -19.02 4.28
CA ASN A 473 -33.65 -20.27 4.59
C ASN A 473 -32.27 -19.98 5.19
N GLU A 474 -31.81 -20.87 6.06
CA GLU A 474 -30.44 -20.82 6.61
C GLU A 474 -29.42 -21.21 5.52
N ILE A 475 -28.46 -20.33 5.26
CA ILE A 475 -27.35 -20.61 4.33
C ILE A 475 -26.19 -21.14 5.15
N VAL A 476 -25.71 -22.34 4.82
CA VAL A 476 -24.57 -22.97 5.50
C VAL A 476 -23.40 -23.10 4.52
N ALA A 477 -22.26 -22.53 4.89
CA ALA A 477 -20.98 -22.70 4.20
C ALA A 477 -20.04 -23.52 5.09
N ARG A 478 -19.31 -24.47 4.49
CA ARG A 478 -18.48 -25.44 5.20
C ARG A 478 -17.17 -25.63 4.47
N ASP A 479 -16.11 -25.84 5.21
CA ASP A 479 -14.82 -26.24 4.63
C ASP A 479 -14.03 -27.09 5.63
N PHE A 480 -13.33 -28.08 5.10
CA PHE A 480 -12.40 -28.91 5.86
C PHE A 480 -11.16 -29.13 5.00
N THR A 481 -10.07 -28.47 5.38
CA THR A 481 -8.78 -28.53 4.70
C THR A 481 -7.74 -29.19 5.59
N THR A 482 -6.83 -29.90 4.96
CA THR A 482 -5.62 -30.41 5.60
C THR A 482 -4.40 -29.93 4.81
N SER A 483 -3.29 -29.73 5.50
CA SER A 483 -2.02 -29.42 4.87
C SER A 483 -0.91 -30.25 5.48
N ARG A 484 -0.05 -30.80 4.63
CA ARG A 484 1.14 -31.56 5.02
C ARG A 484 2.35 -30.96 4.34
N GLY A 485 3.41 -30.70 5.10
CA GLY A 485 4.64 -30.11 4.62
C GLY A 485 5.86 -30.82 5.16
N PHE A 486 6.93 -30.79 4.40
CA PHE A 486 8.22 -31.35 4.76
C PHE A 486 9.32 -30.42 4.27
N ASN A 487 10.33 -30.19 5.09
CA ASN A 487 11.53 -29.48 4.71
C ASN A 487 12.79 -30.14 5.27
N PHE A 488 13.87 -30.08 4.49
CA PHE A 488 15.19 -30.45 4.95
C PHE A 488 16.26 -29.60 4.29
N GLY A 489 17.30 -29.32 5.07
CA GLY A 489 18.55 -28.72 4.62
C GLY A 489 19.67 -29.76 4.67
N TRP A 490 20.35 -29.95 3.56
CA TRP A 490 21.43 -30.92 3.39
C TRP A 490 22.65 -30.28 2.71
N ARG A 491 23.68 -30.05 3.51
CA ARG A 491 25.04 -29.76 3.07
C ARG A 491 25.69 -31.07 2.63
N LEU A 492 25.54 -31.46 1.37
CA LEU A 492 26.04 -32.72 0.81
C LEU A 492 27.57 -32.83 0.85
N THR A 493 28.28 -31.76 0.49
CA THR A 493 29.75 -31.73 0.46
C THR A 493 30.32 -30.45 1.05
N GLU A 494 31.48 -30.56 1.71
CA GLU A 494 32.20 -29.44 2.31
C GLU A 494 33.72 -29.66 2.17
N GLY A 495 34.47 -28.60 1.91
CA GLY A 495 35.94 -28.66 1.74
C GLY A 495 36.41 -29.34 0.46
N GLY A 496 35.50 -29.65 -0.48
CA GLY A 496 35.80 -30.28 -1.77
C GLY A 496 35.70 -29.32 -2.96
N LEU A 497 35.84 -29.85 -4.17
CA LEU A 497 35.77 -29.07 -5.42
C LEU A 497 34.39 -28.43 -5.65
N ILE A 498 33.28 -29.00 -5.16
CA ILE A 498 31.93 -28.57 -5.53
C ILE A 498 31.16 -27.93 -4.35
N ASN A 499 31.33 -28.38 -3.11
CA ASN A 499 30.66 -27.83 -1.91
C ASN A 499 29.16 -27.57 -2.09
N ILE A 500 28.39 -28.65 -2.27
CA ILE A 500 26.96 -28.60 -2.56
C ILE A 500 26.16 -28.47 -1.27
N THR A 501 25.26 -27.49 -1.21
CA THR A 501 24.22 -27.37 -0.18
C THR A 501 22.85 -27.34 -0.84
N THR A 502 21.92 -28.16 -0.36
CA THR A 502 20.58 -28.31 -0.89
C THR A 502 19.56 -28.03 0.19
N ASN A 503 18.55 -27.22 -0.11
CA ASN A 503 17.33 -27.11 0.70
C ASN A 503 16.15 -27.61 -0.14
N TYR A 504 15.29 -28.41 0.47
CA TYR A 504 14.06 -28.90 -0.14
C TYR A 504 12.91 -28.54 0.78
N ASN A 505 11.83 -28.01 0.22
CA ASN A 505 10.58 -27.80 0.92
C ASN A 505 9.43 -28.32 0.04
N VAL A 506 8.44 -28.97 0.64
CA VAL A 506 7.21 -29.37 -0.01
C VAL A 506 6.03 -29.04 0.88
N THR A 507 4.92 -28.64 0.29
CA THR A 507 3.64 -28.40 0.97
C THR A 507 2.52 -28.89 0.09
N ILE A 508 1.68 -29.75 0.64
CA ILE A 508 0.54 -30.36 -0.03
C ILE A 508 -0.70 -29.95 0.75
N SER A 509 -1.67 -29.34 0.06
CA SER A 509 -2.95 -28.94 0.63
C SER A 509 -4.06 -29.78 0.01
N SER A 510 -4.93 -30.29 0.87
CA SER A 510 -5.99 -31.23 0.52
C SER A 510 -7.32 -30.79 1.13
N SER A 511 -8.43 -31.21 0.52
CA SER A 511 -9.78 -30.93 0.99
C SER A 511 -10.50 -32.23 1.36
N LEU A 512 -11.10 -32.23 2.54
CA LEU A 512 -12.01 -33.24 3.07
C LEU A 512 -13.47 -32.76 3.02
N ALA A 513 -13.76 -31.66 2.33
CA ALA A 513 -15.11 -31.07 2.25
C ALA A 513 -16.17 -32.07 1.73
N HIS A 514 -15.77 -33.00 0.84
CA HIS A 514 -16.63 -34.05 0.30
C HIS A 514 -17.12 -35.09 1.34
N LEU A 515 -16.54 -35.12 2.55
CA LEU A 515 -16.99 -36.01 3.64
C LEU A 515 -17.98 -35.33 4.58
N LEU A 516 -18.19 -34.01 4.46
CA LEU A 516 -18.99 -33.24 5.42
C LEU A 516 -20.49 -33.42 5.25
N GLU A 517 -20.93 -33.85 4.06
CA GLU A 517 -22.33 -33.97 3.69
C GLU A 517 -22.70 -35.43 3.37
N ASP A 518 -23.95 -35.81 3.67
CA ASP A 518 -24.55 -37.04 3.20
C ASP A 518 -25.07 -36.88 1.75
N GLN A 519 -25.64 -37.96 1.17
CA GLN A 519 -26.20 -37.94 -0.19
C GLN A 519 -27.41 -36.99 -0.35
N LEU A 520 -28.00 -36.53 0.76
CA LEU A 520 -29.16 -35.65 0.83
C LEU A 520 -28.75 -34.20 1.17
N GLY A 521 -27.46 -33.91 1.35
CA GLY A 521 -26.92 -32.59 1.69
C GLY A 521 -26.99 -32.22 3.18
N ASN A 522 -27.24 -33.17 4.08
CA ASN A 522 -27.27 -32.94 5.53
C ASN A 522 -25.89 -33.08 6.18
N ASP A 523 -25.73 -32.45 7.34
CA ASP A 523 -24.51 -32.52 8.15
C ASP A 523 -24.26 -33.96 8.67
N ARG A 524 -23.10 -34.52 8.34
CA ARG A 524 -22.65 -35.79 8.93
C ARG A 524 -22.12 -35.60 10.35
N THR A 525 -22.21 -36.65 11.16
CA THR A 525 -21.70 -36.62 12.54
C THR A 525 -20.16 -36.60 12.54
N GLU A 526 -19.58 -36.02 13.59
CA GLU A 526 -18.12 -35.94 13.73
C GLU A 526 -17.47 -37.33 13.73
N THR A 527 -18.09 -38.28 14.42
CA THR A 527 -17.63 -39.67 14.51
C THR A 527 -17.55 -40.34 13.14
N ASP A 528 -18.57 -40.17 12.30
CA ASP A 528 -18.59 -40.76 10.95
C ASP A 528 -17.49 -40.17 10.07
N ILE A 529 -17.25 -38.86 10.17
CA ILE A 529 -16.20 -38.16 9.41
C ILE A 529 -14.81 -38.68 9.83
N TRP A 530 -14.54 -38.81 11.13
CA TRP A 530 -13.26 -39.36 11.61
C TRP A 530 -13.08 -40.83 11.26
N ASN A 531 -14.15 -41.64 11.32
CA ASN A 531 -14.11 -43.04 10.90
C ASN A 531 -13.76 -43.16 9.42
N ASP A 532 -14.30 -42.32 8.54
CA ASP A 532 -13.94 -42.32 7.11
C ASP A 532 -12.50 -41.84 6.86
N ILE A 533 -12.04 -40.85 7.63
CA ILE A 533 -10.65 -40.35 7.58
C ILE A 533 -9.68 -41.47 7.94
N PHE A 534 -9.88 -42.15 9.06
CA PHE A 534 -9.02 -43.26 9.50
C PHE A 534 -9.27 -44.55 8.72
N GLY A 535 -10.45 -44.70 8.11
CA GLY A 535 -10.88 -45.87 7.33
C GLY A 535 -10.43 -45.86 5.86
N GLY A 536 -9.88 -44.75 5.35
CA GLY A 536 -9.25 -44.73 4.03
C GLY A 536 -9.18 -43.37 3.32
N ALA A 537 -9.96 -42.36 3.75
CA ALA A 537 -9.92 -41.04 3.11
C ALA A 537 -8.63 -40.26 3.42
N GLY A 538 -7.96 -40.59 4.53
CA GLY A 538 -6.67 -40.02 4.92
C GLY A 538 -6.73 -38.49 4.99
N PHE A 539 -5.86 -37.82 4.22
CA PHE A 539 -5.79 -36.34 4.20
C PHE A 539 -6.81 -35.69 3.24
N GLY A 540 -7.55 -36.46 2.46
CA GLY A 540 -8.54 -35.95 1.49
C GLY A 540 -7.98 -35.76 0.08
N LYS A 541 -8.71 -35.01 -0.76
CA LYS A 541 -8.34 -34.78 -2.17
C LYS A 541 -7.35 -33.63 -2.27
N ASP A 542 -6.15 -33.89 -2.77
CA ASP A 542 -5.13 -32.87 -2.99
C ASP A 542 -5.62 -31.83 -4.02
N TYR A 543 -5.57 -30.55 -3.67
CA TYR A 543 -5.93 -29.46 -4.57
C TYR A 543 -4.76 -28.50 -4.85
N ARG A 544 -3.70 -28.57 -4.05
CA ARG A 544 -2.46 -27.81 -4.26
C ARG A 544 -1.25 -28.58 -3.80
N TYR A 545 -0.21 -28.61 -4.61
CA TYR A 545 1.09 -29.18 -4.30
C TYR A 545 2.16 -28.16 -4.67
N GLN A 546 3.00 -27.78 -3.73
CA GLN A 546 4.08 -26.81 -3.91
C GLN A 546 5.39 -27.44 -3.47
N GLN A 547 6.41 -27.35 -4.30
CA GLN A 547 7.73 -27.91 -4.05
C GLN A 547 8.80 -26.87 -4.40
N SER A 548 9.72 -26.59 -3.50
CA SER A 548 10.90 -25.74 -3.74
C SER A 548 12.18 -26.53 -3.53
N ILE A 549 13.12 -26.42 -4.46
CA ILE A 549 14.44 -27.02 -4.37
C ILE A 549 15.47 -25.92 -4.62
N ASP A 550 16.37 -25.73 -3.67
CA ASP A 550 17.45 -24.76 -3.75
C ASP A 550 18.79 -25.47 -3.60
N VAL A 551 19.57 -25.55 -4.68
CA VAL A 551 20.92 -26.11 -4.70
C VAL A 551 21.91 -24.96 -4.86
N ARG A 552 22.89 -24.88 -3.98
CA ARG A 552 23.97 -23.88 -4.02
C ARG A 552 25.31 -24.58 -4.00
N THR A 553 26.26 -24.04 -4.75
CA THR A 553 27.62 -24.55 -4.86
C THR A 553 28.59 -23.38 -4.83
N SER A 554 29.66 -23.54 -4.05
CA SER A 554 30.78 -22.61 -3.96
C SER A 554 32.07 -23.41 -4.10
N PRO A 555 32.42 -23.78 -5.35
CA PRO A 555 33.54 -24.67 -5.59
C PRO A 555 34.86 -24.07 -5.08
N LYS A 556 35.62 -24.86 -4.31
CA LYS A 556 37.02 -24.54 -3.99
C LYS A 556 37.85 -25.06 -5.16
N LEU A 557 38.46 -24.16 -5.94
CA LEU A 557 39.28 -24.57 -7.09
C LEU A 557 40.56 -25.29 -6.60
N PRO A 558 41.30 -26.02 -7.45
CA PRO A 558 42.56 -26.62 -7.03
C PRO A 558 43.62 -25.53 -6.77
N ALA A 559 44.64 -25.79 -5.95
CA ALA A 559 45.78 -24.87 -5.80
C ALA A 559 46.78 -24.96 -6.98
N LEU A 560 46.49 -25.78 -8.00
CA LEU A 560 47.27 -25.83 -9.22
C LEU A 560 47.32 -24.43 -9.87
N TRP A 561 48.52 -23.88 -10.04
CA TRP A 561 48.75 -22.51 -10.52
C TRP A 561 48.10 -21.40 -9.67
N ASP A 562 47.85 -21.64 -8.38
CA ASP A 562 47.23 -20.68 -7.46
C ASP A 562 45.89 -20.08 -7.95
N ILE A 563 45.13 -20.83 -8.78
CA ILE A 563 43.92 -20.29 -9.42
C ILE A 563 42.85 -19.82 -8.41
N ASN A 564 42.80 -20.40 -7.21
CA ASN A 564 41.98 -19.94 -6.07
C ASN A 564 42.30 -18.51 -5.60
N ARG A 565 43.54 -18.07 -5.77
CA ARG A 565 43.95 -16.70 -5.46
C ARG A 565 43.30 -15.71 -6.42
N TYR A 566 43.02 -16.14 -7.65
CA TYR A 566 42.57 -15.28 -8.75
C TYR A 566 41.06 -15.40 -9.03
N PHE A 567 40.44 -16.57 -8.83
CA PHE A 567 39.04 -16.79 -9.16
C PHE A 567 38.25 -17.25 -7.94
N THR A 568 37.06 -16.70 -7.77
CA THR A 568 36.02 -17.25 -6.89
C THR A 568 34.78 -17.49 -7.72
N LEU A 569 34.24 -18.71 -7.68
CA LEU A 569 33.03 -19.08 -8.40
C LEU A 569 31.92 -19.40 -7.41
N ASN A 570 30.70 -19.01 -7.75
CA ASN A 570 29.50 -19.37 -7.02
C ASN A 570 28.38 -19.69 -8.00
N ALA A 571 27.64 -20.77 -7.79
CA ALA A 571 26.46 -21.05 -8.58
C ALA A 571 25.29 -21.48 -7.69
N GLY A 572 24.09 -21.15 -8.16
CA GLY A 572 22.83 -21.42 -7.49
C GLY A 572 21.80 -21.87 -8.50
N TYR A 573 21.03 -22.88 -8.13
CA TYR A 573 19.94 -23.43 -8.91
C TYR A 573 18.73 -23.59 -7.99
N SER A 574 17.68 -22.82 -8.25
CA SER A 574 16.45 -22.82 -7.46
C SER A 574 15.26 -23.12 -8.37
N VAL A 575 14.37 -24.00 -7.94
CA VAL A 575 13.16 -24.37 -8.68
C VAL A 575 11.99 -24.42 -7.73
N GLN A 576 10.90 -23.77 -8.11
CA GLN A 576 9.62 -23.79 -7.43
C GLN A 576 8.60 -24.41 -8.37
N TYR A 577 8.19 -25.63 -8.09
CA TYR A 577 7.13 -26.34 -8.79
C TYR A 577 5.80 -26.17 -8.06
N GLN A 578 4.72 -25.97 -8.82
CA GLN A 578 3.38 -25.88 -8.29
C GLN A 578 2.41 -26.66 -9.18
N TRP A 579 1.56 -27.48 -8.56
CA TRP A 579 0.39 -28.10 -9.16
C TRP A 579 -0.85 -27.63 -8.41
N ASN A 580 -1.90 -27.32 -9.16
CA ASN A 580 -3.19 -26.92 -8.62
C ASN A 580 -4.30 -27.74 -9.27
N PHE A 581 -5.35 -28.02 -8.50
CA PHE A 581 -6.56 -28.67 -8.97
C PHE A 581 -7.80 -27.93 -8.45
N ASP A 582 -8.55 -27.30 -9.35
CA ASP A 582 -9.88 -26.76 -9.04
C ASP A 582 -10.88 -27.92 -8.93
N LEU A 583 -11.24 -28.27 -7.68
CA LEU A 583 -12.14 -29.37 -7.36
C LEU A 583 -13.55 -29.23 -7.98
N ARG A 584 -13.94 -28.03 -8.44
CA ARG A 584 -15.21 -27.79 -9.13
C ARG A 584 -15.20 -28.29 -10.58
N GLN A 585 -14.01 -28.46 -11.17
CA GLN A 585 -13.81 -28.91 -12.54
C GLN A 585 -12.94 -30.17 -12.56
N GLU A 586 -13.56 -31.34 -12.44
CA GLU A 586 -12.84 -32.61 -12.23
C GLU A 586 -11.84 -32.94 -13.35
N LEU A 587 -12.17 -32.62 -14.60
CA LEU A 587 -11.36 -32.91 -15.79
C LEU A 587 -10.35 -31.80 -16.13
N LEU A 588 -10.79 -30.54 -16.21
CA LEU A 588 -9.97 -29.42 -16.70
C LEU A 588 -9.32 -28.59 -15.60
N GLY A 589 -9.74 -28.76 -14.35
CA GLY A 589 -9.32 -27.93 -13.22
C GLY A 589 -7.84 -28.11 -12.83
N ARG A 590 -7.10 -29.01 -13.47
CA ARG A 590 -5.72 -29.37 -13.13
C ARG A 590 -4.71 -28.56 -13.93
N SER A 591 -3.76 -27.95 -13.25
CA SER A 591 -2.69 -27.16 -13.86
C SER A 591 -1.38 -27.38 -13.12
N ALA A 592 -0.26 -27.20 -13.81
CA ALA A 592 1.05 -27.25 -13.19
C ALA A 592 2.02 -26.30 -13.87
N GLY A 593 2.97 -25.84 -13.09
CA GLY A 593 4.01 -24.96 -13.55
C GLY A 593 5.25 -25.05 -12.68
N TYR A 594 6.34 -24.49 -13.17
CA TYR A 594 7.53 -24.26 -12.38
C TYR A 594 8.07 -22.86 -12.61
N SER A 595 8.82 -22.35 -11.64
CA SER A 595 9.70 -21.19 -11.77
C SER A 595 11.11 -21.62 -11.37
N ARG A 596 12.05 -21.52 -12.30
CA ARG A 596 13.44 -21.90 -12.16
C ARG A 596 14.31 -20.64 -12.22
N ARG A 597 15.24 -20.51 -11.29
CA ARG A 597 16.27 -19.47 -11.29
C ARG A 597 17.64 -20.11 -11.16
N PHE A 598 18.46 -19.88 -12.17
CA PHE A 598 19.88 -20.20 -12.18
C PHE A 598 20.69 -18.91 -12.01
N THR A 599 21.67 -18.92 -11.12
CA THR A 599 22.59 -17.82 -10.89
C THR A 599 24.01 -18.34 -10.94
N ALA A 600 24.89 -17.65 -11.65
CA ALA A 600 26.32 -17.93 -11.66
C ALA A 600 27.08 -16.62 -11.42
N GLY A 601 27.92 -16.59 -10.40
CA GLY A 601 28.81 -15.49 -10.08
C GLY A 601 30.26 -15.91 -10.26
N MET A 602 31.07 -15.00 -10.76
CA MET A 602 32.51 -15.13 -10.85
C MET A 602 33.15 -13.84 -10.39
N VAL A 603 34.09 -13.95 -9.45
CA VAL A 603 34.98 -12.87 -9.05
C VAL A 603 36.37 -13.19 -9.56
N LEU A 604 36.85 -12.39 -10.51
CA LEU A 604 38.23 -12.44 -11.00
C LEU A 604 39.02 -11.34 -10.31
N ARG A 605 39.92 -11.72 -9.41
CA ARG A 605 40.87 -10.84 -8.71
C ARG A 605 42.04 -10.52 -9.64
N TRP A 606 41.79 -9.59 -10.56
CA TRP A 606 42.70 -9.21 -11.63
C TRP A 606 44.03 -8.68 -11.09
N LYS A 607 44.00 -7.80 -10.08
CA LYS A 607 45.20 -7.26 -9.45
C LYS A 607 46.15 -8.36 -8.98
N SER A 608 45.63 -9.38 -8.29
CA SER A 608 46.45 -10.49 -7.82
C SER A 608 47.07 -11.31 -8.96
N LEU A 609 46.36 -11.47 -10.09
CA LEU A 609 46.83 -12.21 -11.26
C LEU A 609 47.96 -11.48 -12.00
N THR A 610 47.90 -10.15 -12.04
CA THR A 610 48.79 -9.33 -12.88
C THR A 610 50.00 -8.81 -12.12
N GLU A 611 49.89 -8.57 -10.82
CA GLU A 611 50.93 -8.03 -9.95
C GLU A 611 52.29 -8.77 -10.05
N PRO A 612 52.35 -10.12 -10.10
CA PRO A 612 53.60 -10.86 -10.30
C PRO A 612 54.34 -10.57 -11.62
N LEU A 613 53.64 -10.13 -12.69
CA LEU A 613 54.25 -9.77 -13.98
C LEU A 613 55.01 -8.43 -13.91
N PHE A 614 54.75 -7.63 -12.88
CA PHE A 614 55.27 -6.27 -12.75
C PHE A 614 56.19 -6.06 -11.53
N THR A 615 56.30 -7.04 -10.63
CA THR A 615 57.32 -7.07 -9.57
C THR A 615 58.67 -7.51 -10.15
N SER A 616 59.70 -6.68 -10.03
CA SER A 616 61.10 -7.05 -10.32
C SER A 616 61.69 -7.86 -9.15
N SER A 617 62.53 -8.83 -9.47
CA SER A 617 63.17 -9.79 -8.55
C SER A 617 64.08 -9.20 -7.45
N ASP A 618 64.19 -7.88 -7.35
CA ASP A 618 65.04 -7.19 -6.36
C ASP A 618 64.27 -6.71 -5.11
N ASP A 619 62.94 -6.82 -5.07
CA ASP A 619 62.11 -6.48 -3.90
C ASP A 619 61.54 -7.73 -3.22
N VAL A 620 62.39 -8.70 -2.88
CA VAL A 620 62.03 -9.78 -1.95
C VAL A 620 62.56 -9.40 -0.57
N THR A 621 61.76 -8.62 0.16
CA THR A 621 61.83 -8.66 1.64
C THR A 621 60.60 -9.45 2.08
N GLU A 622 60.82 -10.67 2.57
CA GLU A 622 59.76 -11.50 3.15
C GLU A 622 59.11 -10.75 4.33
N PRO A 623 57.77 -10.78 4.47
CA PRO A 623 57.14 -10.27 5.67
C PRO A 623 57.32 -11.31 6.80
N GLU A 624 58.13 -10.97 7.81
CA GLU A 624 58.18 -11.72 9.07
C GLU A 624 56.81 -11.69 9.75
N GLN A 625 56.28 -12.87 10.03
CA GLN A 625 55.15 -13.06 10.94
C GLN A 625 55.63 -12.81 12.38
N THR A 626 55.21 -11.71 12.99
CA THR A 626 55.36 -11.52 14.44
C THR A 626 54.28 -12.32 15.18
N ASP A 627 54.70 -13.46 15.72
CA ASP A 627 54.01 -14.16 16.80
C ASP A 627 54.10 -13.34 18.08
N ASN A 628 52.94 -13.03 18.69
CA ASN A 628 52.86 -12.42 20.01
C ASN A 628 53.18 -13.47 21.08
N LYS A 629 54.22 -13.22 21.89
CA LYS A 629 54.37 -13.79 23.24
C LYS A 629 54.82 -12.73 24.22
N GLU A 630 54.07 -12.63 25.31
CA GLU A 630 54.36 -11.89 26.53
C GLU A 630 55.61 -12.43 27.24
N ASP A 631 56.46 -11.54 27.75
CA ASP A 631 56.79 -11.37 29.18
C ASP A 631 58.17 -10.69 29.36
N GLY A 632 58.27 -9.81 30.38
CA GLY A 632 59.48 -9.69 31.21
C GLY A 632 60.40 -8.47 31.05
N GLU A 633 60.19 -7.48 31.94
CA GLU A 633 61.17 -6.76 32.79
C GLU A 633 62.33 -5.88 32.24
N GLU A 634 62.40 -4.69 32.87
CA GLU A 634 63.58 -3.93 33.35
C GLU A 634 64.54 -3.27 32.33
N GLU A 635 64.60 -1.94 32.24
CA GLU A 635 65.25 -0.91 33.09
C GLU A 635 66.53 -0.33 32.44
N ILE A 636 66.39 0.93 31.99
CA ILE A 636 67.31 2.08 32.03
C ILE A 636 68.84 1.84 31.97
N LYS A 637 69.51 2.41 30.94
CA LYS A 637 70.67 3.32 31.08
C LYS A 637 71.11 4.03 29.77
N THR A 638 70.96 5.36 29.82
CA THR A 638 71.87 6.46 29.39
C THR A 638 73.02 6.20 28.40
N GLY A 639 73.09 7.05 27.36
CA GLY A 639 74.29 7.32 26.56
C GLY A 639 74.08 8.46 25.56
N THR A 640 74.99 9.43 25.61
CA THR A 640 75.00 10.79 25.03
C THR A 640 75.19 10.83 23.50
N GLU A 641 74.86 12.00 22.94
CA GLU A 641 75.12 12.49 21.56
C GLU A 641 76.36 11.91 20.87
N ASP A 642 76.23 11.54 19.59
CA ASP A 642 77.13 12.07 18.56
C ASP A 642 76.56 11.97 17.14
N SER A 643 76.67 13.08 16.42
CA SER A 643 76.29 13.20 15.02
C SER A 643 77.43 12.70 14.14
N THR A 644 77.26 11.56 13.47
CA THR A 644 78.06 11.21 12.30
C THR A 644 77.17 11.08 11.07
N VAL A 645 77.29 12.08 10.21
CA VAL A 645 76.79 12.14 8.85
C VAL A 645 77.38 10.98 8.04
N THR A 646 76.56 9.99 7.71
CA THR A 646 76.82 9.10 6.57
C THR A 646 76.05 9.61 5.37
N VAL A 647 76.81 10.24 4.45
CA VAL A 647 76.38 10.60 3.10
C VAL A 647 76.04 9.31 2.35
N VAL A 648 74.74 9.03 2.18
CA VAL A 648 74.27 8.04 1.20
C VAL A 648 74.23 8.75 -0.14
N GLN A 649 75.11 8.35 -1.05
CA GLN A 649 75.10 8.79 -2.45
C GLN A 649 73.73 8.54 -3.08
N PRO A 650 73.20 9.46 -3.90
CA PRO A 650 71.97 9.20 -4.64
C PRO A 650 72.21 8.04 -5.63
N PRO A 651 71.30 7.07 -5.77
CA PRO A 651 71.45 6.05 -6.79
C PRO A 651 71.50 6.70 -8.17
N GLU A 652 72.45 6.27 -8.99
CA GLU A 652 72.64 6.75 -10.36
C GLU A 652 71.32 6.70 -11.14
N LYS A 653 70.96 7.84 -11.71
CA LYS A 653 69.77 8.00 -12.52
C LYS A 653 69.88 7.06 -13.74
N PRO A 654 69.00 6.06 -13.91
CA PRO A 654 69.06 5.17 -15.06
C PRO A 654 68.88 5.95 -16.37
N ALA A 655 69.52 5.48 -17.44
CA ALA A 655 69.55 6.12 -18.76
C ALA A 655 68.12 6.46 -19.28
N ALA A 656 68.01 7.54 -20.08
CA ALA A 656 66.71 8.06 -20.54
C ALA A 656 65.82 7.02 -21.24
N LEU A 657 66.42 6.05 -21.94
CA LEU A 657 65.69 4.93 -22.56
C LEU A 657 65.08 3.99 -21.51
N THR A 658 65.81 3.68 -20.43
CA THR A 658 65.33 2.86 -19.31
C THR A 658 64.23 3.58 -18.53
N ARG A 659 64.30 4.90 -18.39
CA ARG A 659 63.22 5.72 -17.81
C ARG A 659 61.98 5.73 -18.69
N ALA A 660 62.14 5.88 -20.00
CA ALA A 660 61.03 5.81 -20.94
C ALA A 660 60.40 4.41 -20.97
N LEU A 661 61.20 3.34 -20.87
CA LEU A 661 60.72 1.96 -20.85
C LEU A 661 60.06 1.59 -19.51
N LEU A 662 60.59 2.07 -18.37
CA LEU A 662 59.97 1.93 -17.05
C LEU A 662 58.68 2.75 -16.96
N PHE A 663 58.67 3.97 -17.50
CA PHE A 663 57.47 4.80 -17.61
C PHE A 663 56.42 4.12 -18.48
N LEU A 664 56.79 3.62 -19.67
CA LEU A 664 55.87 2.92 -20.57
C LEU A 664 55.38 1.61 -19.94
N ARG A 665 56.24 0.85 -19.24
CA ARG A 665 55.84 -0.33 -18.46
C ARG A 665 54.86 0.03 -17.34
N SER A 666 55.11 1.10 -16.59
CA SER A 666 54.23 1.58 -15.52
C SER A 666 52.91 2.14 -16.06
N ALA A 667 52.92 2.81 -17.21
CA ALA A 667 51.73 3.32 -17.89
C ALA A 667 50.88 2.18 -18.46
N VAL A 668 51.51 1.17 -19.07
CA VAL A 668 50.82 -0.06 -19.53
C VAL A 668 50.21 -0.80 -18.34
N LYS A 669 50.94 -0.94 -17.22
CA LYS A 669 50.42 -1.51 -15.97
C LYS A 669 49.20 -0.74 -15.46
N ALA A 670 49.31 0.59 -15.34
CA ALA A 670 48.25 1.44 -14.81
C ALA A 670 46.98 1.44 -15.69
N VAL A 671 47.13 1.38 -17.02
CA VAL A 671 45.98 1.44 -17.94
C VAL A 671 45.28 0.08 -18.06
N PHE A 672 46.04 -1.01 -18.19
CA PHE A 672 45.49 -2.33 -18.53
C PHE A 672 45.46 -3.32 -17.36
N PHE A 673 46.32 -3.17 -16.35
CA PHE A 673 46.59 -4.23 -15.36
C PHE A 673 46.28 -3.87 -13.89
N ASP A 674 46.08 -2.59 -13.53
CA ASP A 674 45.74 -2.12 -12.18
C ASP A 674 44.23 -2.11 -11.85
N TRP A 675 43.45 -3.02 -12.44
CA TRP A 675 42.05 -3.24 -12.05
C TRP A 675 41.98 -4.13 -10.80
N GLU A 676 41.06 -3.84 -9.87
CA GLU A 676 40.84 -4.61 -8.64
C GLU A 676 40.23 -5.99 -8.95
N ASN A 677 38.91 -6.09 -8.90
CA ASN A 677 38.17 -7.33 -9.11
C ASN A 677 37.11 -7.14 -10.19
N PHE A 678 37.05 -8.05 -11.16
CA PHE A 678 35.91 -8.18 -12.07
C PHE A 678 34.87 -9.10 -11.45
N ASN A 679 33.73 -8.53 -11.07
CA ASN A 679 32.57 -9.24 -10.56
C ASN A 679 31.58 -9.45 -11.71
N ILE A 680 31.46 -10.68 -12.19
CA ILE A 680 30.56 -11.09 -13.27
C ILE A 680 29.43 -11.90 -12.67
N ASN A 681 28.20 -11.42 -12.79
CA ASN A 681 27.01 -12.12 -12.33
C ASN A 681 26.08 -12.38 -13.50
N PHE A 682 25.71 -13.64 -13.68
CA PHE A 682 24.68 -14.08 -14.61
C PHE A 682 23.48 -14.60 -13.83
N SER A 683 22.28 -14.21 -14.25
CA SER A 683 21.04 -14.81 -13.77
C SER A 683 20.10 -15.14 -14.92
N HIS A 684 19.52 -16.34 -14.86
CA HIS A 684 18.54 -16.86 -15.80
C HIS A 684 17.32 -17.32 -15.02
N ASN A 685 16.20 -16.64 -15.21
CA ASN A 685 14.90 -16.98 -14.64
C ASN A 685 14.00 -17.50 -15.77
N ASN A 686 13.34 -18.63 -15.53
CA ASN A 686 12.43 -19.24 -16.48
C ASN A 686 11.21 -19.75 -15.71
N SER A 687 10.01 -19.41 -16.16
CA SER A 687 8.78 -19.95 -15.61
C SER A 687 7.86 -20.48 -16.71
N VAL A 688 7.28 -21.64 -16.44
CA VAL A 688 6.30 -22.31 -17.29
C VAL A 688 5.05 -22.57 -16.45
N SER A 689 3.87 -22.30 -16.99
CA SER A 689 2.59 -22.66 -16.40
C SER A 689 1.67 -23.23 -17.47
N LYS A 690 1.02 -24.34 -17.19
CA LYS A 690 0.30 -25.15 -18.16
C LYS A 690 -1.02 -25.63 -17.57
N SER A 691 -2.14 -25.42 -18.27
CA SER A 691 -3.49 -25.79 -17.80
C SER A 691 -4.04 -27.07 -18.45
N GLY A 692 -5.06 -27.68 -17.84
CA GLY A 692 -5.75 -28.89 -18.33
C GLY A 692 -4.87 -30.14 -18.40
N ILE A 693 -4.26 -30.53 -17.28
CA ILE A 693 -3.46 -31.77 -17.19
C ILE A 693 -4.40 -32.98 -17.02
N LYS A 694 -4.19 -34.06 -17.80
CA LYS A 694 -4.99 -35.29 -17.72
C LYS A 694 -4.75 -36.11 -16.45
N ALA A 695 -3.50 -36.11 -15.97
CA ALA A 695 -3.05 -36.86 -14.80
C ALA A 695 -3.85 -36.54 -13.53
N TYR A 696 -4.07 -37.53 -12.67
CA TYR A 696 -4.75 -37.37 -11.37
C TYR A 696 -3.79 -37.00 -10.25
N GLY A 697 -2.55 -37.50 -10.31
CA GLY A 697 -1.54 -37.23 -9.31
C GLY A 697 -0.92 -35.83 -9.43
N SER A 698 -0.42 -35.34 -8.29
CA SER A 698 0.27 -34.04 -8.17
C SER A 698 1.73 -34.05 -8.64
N GLY A 699 2.27 -35.20 -9.03
CA GLY A 699 3.68 -35.40 -9.35
C GLY A 699 4.53 -35.90 -8.18
N PHE A 700 4.02 -35.93 -6.95
CA PHE A 700 4.76 -36.40 -5.77
C PHE A 700 5.36 -37.81 -5.97
N ALA A 701 4.54 -38.75 -6.45
CA ALA A 701 4.98 -40.12 -6.72
C ALA A 701 6.00 -40.20 -7.87
N ASN A 702 5.92 -39.33 -8.88
CA ASN A 702 6.93 -39.27 -9.95
C ASN A 702 8.27 -38.66 -9.49
N PHE A 703 8.21 -37.74 -8.50
CA PHE A 703 9.42 -37.12 -7.95
C PHE A 703 10.17 -38.05 -7.00
N TRP A 704 9.48 -38.65 -6.02
CA TRP A 704 10.09 -39.49 -4.99
C TRP A 704 10.07 -40.99 -5.31
N GLY A 705 9.19 -41.45 -6.20
CA GLY A 705 9.09 -42.86 -6.60
C GLY A 705 10.23 -43.34 -7.50
N ILE A 706 10.37 -44.67 -7.61
CA ILE A 706 11.40 -45.32 -8.42
C ILE A 706 11.05 -45.28 -9.91
N SER A 707 9.76 -45.45 -10.26
CA SER A 707 9.23 -45.37 -11.62
C SER A 707 8.38 -44.11 -11.82
N GLN A 708 8.30 -43.62 -13.07
CA GLN A 708 7.45 -42.49 -13.44
C GLN A 708 6.28 -42.98 -14.31
N SER A 709 5.07 -42.52 -14.00
CA SER A 709 3.86 -42.76 -14.78
C SER A 709 3.17 -41.44 -15.13
N PRO A 710 2.65 -41.25 -16.35
CA PRO A 710 1.87 -40.06 -16.71
C PRO A 710 0.66 -39.82 -15.79
N ASP A 711 0.06 -40.86 -15.22
CA ASP A 711 -1.13 -40.74 -14.35
C ASP A 711 -0.81 -40.13 -12.98
N ASN A 712 0.44 -40.27 -12.53
CA ASN A 712 0.93 -39.78 -11.24
C ASN A 712 1.27 -38.28 -11.25
N GLY A 713 1.07 -37.60 -12.38
CA GLY A 713 1.31 -36.16 -12.55
C GLY A 713 2.53 -35.84 -13.40
N PRO A 714 2.98 -34.58 -13.41
CA PRO A 714 4.14 -34.16 -14.19
C PRO A 714 5.43 -34.91 -13.80
N SER A 715 6.31 -35.11 -14.80
CA SER A 715 7.58 -35.82 -14.63
C SER A 715 8.52 -35.12 -13.66
N ARG A 716 9.49 -35.86 -13.11
CA ARG A 716 10.55 -35.27 -12.27
C ARG A 716 11.33 -34.19 -13.00
N ALA A 717 11.57 -34.37 -14.30
CA ALA A 717 12.26 -33.39 -15.14
C ALA A 717 11.45 -32.08 -15.26
N PHE A 718 10.12 -32.16 -15.41
CA PHE A 718 9.26 -30.98 -15.40
C PHE A 718 9.27 -30.28 -14.03
N GLN A 719 9.15 -31.05 -12.94
CA GLN A 719 9.18 -30.50 -11.58
C GLN A 719 10.51 -29.85 -11.23
N LEU A 720 11.62 -30.35 -11.78
CA LEU A 720 12.95 -29.74 -11.66
C LEU A 720 13.18 -28.62 -12.68
N GLY A 721 12.21 -28.24 -13.52
CA GLY A 721 12.39 -27.22 -14.54
C GLY A 721 13.43 -27.57 -15.61
N LEU A 722 13.69 -28.86 -15.83
CA LEU A 722 14.59 -29.39 -16.85
C LEU A 722 13.86 -29.76 -18.15
N SER A 723 12.53 -29.91 -18.09
CA SER A 723 11.65 -30.16 -19.23
C SER A 723 10.48 -29.17 -19.24
N SER A 724 9.98 -28.84 -20.43
CA SER A 724 8.73 -28.08 -20.61
C SER A 724 7.53 -29.00 -20.86
N ASP A 725 7.72 -30.31 -20.91
CA ASP A 725 6.66 -31.28 -21.08
C ASP A 725 6.01 -31.67 -19.74
N VAL A 726 4.70 -31.42 -19.63
CA VAL A 726 3.90 -31.68 -18.43
C VAL A 726 3.11 -33.00 -18.54
N GLY A 727 3.17 -33.67 -19.69
CA GLY A 727 2.40 -34.86 -20.02
C GLY A 727 1.09 -34.58 -20.77
N PRO A 728 0.26 -35.63 -20.99
CA PRO A 728 -0.98 -35.55 -21.76
C PRO A 728 -2.00 -34.55 -21.19
N ARG A 729 -2.78 -33.93 -22.09
CA ARG A 729 -3.80 -32.94 -21.71
C ARG A 729 -5.19 -33.52 -21.62
N ALA A 730 -6.01 -32.95 -20.75
CA ALA A 730 -7.42 -33.29 -20.61
C ALA A 730 -8.20 -32.75 -21.82
N PHE A 731 -9.15 -33.54 -22.31
CA PHE A 731 -10.01 -33.21 -23.46
C PHE A 731 -11.44 -32.89 -23.00
N SER A 732 -12.04 -31.87 -23.61
CA SER A 732 -13.49 -31.62 -23.58
C SER A 732 -13.89 -30.74 -24.78
N GLU A 733 -15.12 -30.93 -25.28
CA GLU A 733 -15.62 -30.43 -26.58
C GLU A 733 -15.46 -28.91 -26.82
N ASN A 734 -15.35 -28.08 -25.77
CA ASN A 734 -15.25 -26.62 -25.88
C ASN A 734 -14.06 -26.02 -25.09
N THR A 735 -12.89 -26.62 -25.17
CA THR A 735 -11.76 -26.26 -24.29
C THR A 735 -10.66 -25.44 -24.96
N ASN A 736 -10.33 -24.31 -24.34
CA ASN A 736 -9.12 -23.54 -24.62
C ASN A 736 -8.14 -23.74 -23.45
N LEU A 737 -7.13 -24.56 -23.68
CA LEU A 737 -6.00 -24.73 -22.77
C LEU A 737 -5.00 -23.58 -22.98
N SER A 738 -4.17 -23.32 -21.99
CA SER A 738 -3.18 -22.24 -22.05
C SER A 738 -1.84 -22.68 -21.47
N ASP A 739 -0.79 -22.39 -22.23
CA ASP A 739 0.60 -22.54 -21.84
C ASP A 739 1.23 -21.13 -21.77
N VAL A 740 1.66 -20.72 -20.58
CA VAL A 740 2.32 -19.44 -20.32
C VAL A 740 3.79 -19.72 -20.02
N PHE A 741 4.67 -19.09 -20.80
CA PHE A 741 6.11 -19.15 -20.66
C PHE A 741 6.67 -17.75 -20.43
N SER A 742 7.58 -17.60 -19.49
CA SER A 742 8.31 -16.36 -19.26
C SER A 742 9.78 -16.68 -19.01
N GLU A 743 10.67 -15.93 -19.64
CA GLU A 743 12.11 -16.04 -19.48
C GLU A 743 12.71 -14.66 -19.27
N LYS A 744 13.64 -14.53 -18.33
CA LYS A 744 14.41 -13.32 -18.08
C LYS A 744 15.86 -13.67 -17.80
N ASN A 745 16.75 -13.08 -18.58
CA ASN A 745 18.19 -13.21 -18.46
C ASN A 745 18.79 -11.86 -18.08
N SER A 746 19.87 -11.90 -17.32
CA SER A 746 20.59 -10.71 -16.87
C SER A 746 22.08 -11.03 -16.69
N ILE A 747 22.92 -10.15 -17.20
CA ILE A 747 24.38 -10.15 -17.04
C ILE A 747 24.78 -8.79 -16.46
N ASP A 748 25.46 -8.84 -15.32
CA ASP A 748 26.03 -7.69 -14.63
C ASP A 748 27.53 -7.87 -14.48
N ILE A 749 28.31 -6.94 -15.01
CA ILE A 749 29.78 -6.94 -14.87
C ILE A 749 30.17 -5.65 -14.17
N LYS A 750 30.88 -5.77 -13.06
CA LYS A 750 31.38 -4.62 -12.28
C LYS A 750 32.87 -4.76 -12.05
N THR A 751 33.60 -3.68 -12.21
CA THR A 751 35.03 -3.60 -11.88
C THR A 751 35.35 -2.23 -11.32
N ALA A 752 36.48 -2.13 -10.63
CA ALA A 752 36.97 -0.88 -10.12
C ALA A 752 38.49 -0.80 -10.27
N ARG A 753 39.03 0.41 -10.33
CA ARG A 753 40.48 0.63 -10.27
C ARG A 753 40.82 1.92 -9.54
N PRO A 754 41.88 1.97 -8.73
CA PRO A 754 42.48 3.23 -8.33
C PRO A 754 43.12 3.89 -9.57
N LEU A 755 42.98 5.21 -9.70
CA LEU A 755 43.61 5.98 -10.78
C LEU A 755 44.92 6.61 -10.31
N TRP A 756 44.89 7.23 -9.12
CA TRP A 756 46.02 7.82 -8.40
C TRP A 756 45.65 7.89 -6.91
N GLU A 757 46.52 8.40 -6.04
CA GLU A 757 46.25 8.46 -4.59
C GLU A 757 44.93 9.18 -4.30
N GLY A 758 44.00 8.45 -3.67
CA GLY A 758 42.66 8.93 -3.33
C GLY A 758 41.62 8.92 -4.47
N ALA A 759 41.99 8.66 -5.73
CA ALA A 759 41.05 8.57 -6.85
C ALA A 759 40.74 7.13 -7.28
N LYS A 760 39.46 6.85 -7.52
CA LYS A 760 38.92 5.53 -7.90
C LYS A 760 37.93 5.67 -9.05
N LEU A 761 38.03 4.76 -10.02
CA LEU A 761 37.11 4.58 -11.14
C LEU A 761 36.36 3.25 -10.99
N ASP A 762 35.04 3.31 -10.82
CA ASP A 762 34.14 2.16 -10.89
C ASP A 762 33.52 2.09 -12.30
N ILE A 763 33.44 0.89 -12.88
CA ILE A 763 32.77 0.64 -14.15
C ILE A 763 31.74 -0.47 -14.00
N ASN A 764 30.58 -0.26 -14.62
CA ASN A 764 29.47 -1.21 -14.65
C ASN A 764 28.96 -1.42 -16.08
N TRP A 765 28.76 -2.68 -16.45
CA TRP A 765 28.07 -3.10 -17.66
C TRP A 765 26.87 -3.96 -17.28
N ASN A 766 25.70 -3.64 -17.82
CA ASN A 766 24.47 -4.38 -17.55
C ASN A 766 23.74 -4.71 -18.85
N VAL A 767 23.29 -5.94 -19.02
CA VAL A 767 22.37 -6.32 -20.09
C VAL A 767 21.33 -7.30 -19.56
N ASN A 768 20.07 -7.04 -19.86
CA ASN A 768 18.93 -7.86 -19.49
C ASN A 768 18.04 -8.06 -20.70
N TRP A 769 17.57 -9.29 -20.93
CA TRP A 769 16.57 -9.56 -21.95
C TRP A 769 15.52 -10.52 -21.42
N ALA A 770 14.28 -10.29 -21.81
CA ALA A 770 13.15 -11.09 -21.36
C ALA A 770 12.19 -11.41 -22.51
N MET A 771 11.50 -12.54 -22.41
CA MET A 771 10.47 -12.99 -23.34
C MET A 771 9.29 -13.55 -22.56
N ASN A 772 8.08 -13.15 -22.93
CA ASN A 772 6.82 -13.70 -22.44
C ASN A 772 6.05 -14.27 -23.63
N LYS A 773 5.64 -15.53 -23.55
CA LYS A 773 4.90 -16.24 -24.59
C LYS A 773 3.68 -16.92 -23.97
N THR A 774 2.50 -16.60 -24.48
CA THR A 774 1.25 -17.28 -24.13
C THR A 774 0.72 -18.00 -25.37
N THR A 775 0.56 -19.31 -25.24
CA THR A 775 0.04 -20.19 -26.30
C THR A 775 -1.32 -20.73 -25.87
N THR A 776 -2.35 -20.50 -26.68
CA THR A 776 -3.66 -21.12 -26.50
C THR A 776 -3.70 -22.43 -27.30
N LEU A 777 -4.12 -23.51 -26.66
CA LEU A 777 -4.10 -24.87 -27.22
C LEU A 777 -5.50 -25.48 -27.19
N GLN A 778 -5.76 -26.40 -28.13
CA GLN A 778 -6.89 -27.33 -28.08
C GLN A 778 -6.33 -28.75 -27.98
N ALA A 779 -6.95 -29.62 -27.18
CA ALA A 779 -6.55 -31.02 -27.09
C ALA A 779 -7.52 -31.90 -27.89
N ASP A 780 -7.06 -33.06 -28.36
CA ASP A 780 -7.90 -34.15 -28.86
C ASP A 780 -8.18 -35.20 -27.77
N GLU A 781 -9.04 -36.19 -28.06
CA GLU A 781 -9.43 -37.26 -27.13
C GLU A 781 -8.23 -38.08 -26.59
N PHE A 782 -7.14 -38.16 -27.38
CA PHE A 782 -5.91 -38.86 -26.99
C PHE A 782 -4.97 -37.98 -26.14
N GLY A 783 -5.29 -36.70 -25.96
CA GLY A 783 -4.50 -35.73 -25.20
C GLY A 783 -3.37 -35.07 -25.99
N THR A 784 -3.39 -35.21 -27.31
CA THR A 784 -2.50 -34.49 -28.25
C THR A 784 -2.99 -33.06 -28.41
N VAL A 785 -2.08 -32.10 -28.45
CA VAL A 785 -2.41 -30.67 -28.50
C VAL A 785 -2.19 -30.07 -29.90
N SER A 786 -3.13 -29.25 -30.34
CA SER A 786 -2.99 -28.35 -31.49
C SER A 786 -2.93 -26.89 -31.00
N ILE A 787 -2.13 -26.06 -31.68
CA ILE A 787 -1.96 -24.65 -31.32
C ILE A 787 -3.04 -23.83 -32.03
N SER A 788 -3.84 -23.08 -31.25
CA SER A 788 -4.87 -22.19 -31.79
C SER A 788 -4.36 -20.76 -31.97
N ASN A 789 -3.60 -20.23 -31.00
CA ASN A 789 -3.05 -18.88 -31.05
C ASN A 789 -1.74 -18.80 -30.23
N VAL A 790 -0.82 -17.94 -30.65
CA VAL A 790 0.43 -17.65 -29.95
C VAL A 790 0.60 -16.15 -29.85
N THR A 791 0.73 -15.64 -28.63
CA THR A 791 1.12 -14.26 -28.38
C THR A 791 2.50 -14.25 -27.74
N SER A 792 3.45 -13.53 -28.31
CA SER A 792 4.81 -13.42 -27.79
C SER A 792 5.23 -11.96 -27.72
N SER A 793 5.92 -11.59 -26.65
CA SER A 793 6.47 -10.26 -26.43
C SER A 793 7.79 -10.37 -25.68
N GLY A 794 8.60 -9.33 -25.72
CA GLY A 794 9.84 -9.31 -24.97
C GLY A 794 10.40 -7.92 -24.79
N SER A 795 11.50 -7.86 -24.05
CA SER A 795 12.24 -6.62 -23.82
C SER A 795 13.73 -6.87 -23.81
N LEU A 796 14.49 -5.84 -24.16
CA LEU A 796 15.94 -5.77 -24.05
C LEU A 796 16.29 -4.47 -23.34
N THR A 797 17.05 -4.55 -22.25
CA THR A 797 17.59 -3.39 -21.56
C THR A 797 19.09 -3.56 -21.43
N ARG A 798 19.88 -2.60 -21.86
CA ARG A 798 21.34 -2.64 -21.76
C ARG A 798 21.90 -1.30 -21.35
N SER A 799 23.03 -1.30 -20.68
CA SER A 799 23.84 -0.10 -20.55
C SER A 799 24.29 0.33 -21.94
N PHE A 800 24.12 1.62 -22.22
CA PHE A 800 24.31 2.22 -23.54
C PHE A 800 25.32 3.36 -23.43
N LEU A 801 25.82 3.91 -24.54
CA LEU A 801 26.70 5.08 -24.52
C LEU A 801 26.14 6.15 -25.43
N SER A 802 25.50 7.14 -24.81
CA SER A 802 24.96 8.32 -25.48
C SER A 802 25.41 9.56 -24.74
N LEU A 803 26.29 10.34 -25.36
CA LEU A 803 26.76 11.61 -24.82
C LEU A 803 25.92 12.76 -25.39
N PRO A 804 25.77 13.86 -24.64
CA PRO A 804 25.20 15.09 -25.19
C PRO A 804 25.92 15.51 -26.48
N SER A 805 25.16 16.03 -27.44
CA SER A 805 25.70 16.54 -28.70
C SER A 805 26.72 17.67 -28.43
N GLY A 806 27.83 17.67 -29.17
CA GLY A 806 28.89 18.69 -29.04
C GLY A 806 29.89 18.48 -27.90
N LEU A 807 29.71 17.49 -27.02
CA LEU A 807 30.71 17.17 -25.99
C LEU A 807 32.01 16.65 -26.60
N LEU A 808 31.92 15.89 -27.70
CA LEU A 808 33.05 15.43 -28.50
C LEU A 808 32.95 16.04 -29.91
N PRO A 809 33.88 16.93 -30.31
CA PRO A 809 33.76 17.68 -31.58
C PRO A 809 33.91 16.81 -32.84
N PHE A 810 34.32 15.57 -32.70
CA PHE A 810 34.53 14.59 -33.78
C PHE A 810 33.45 13.51 -33.81
N VAL A 811 32.40 13.60 -32.98
CA VAL A 811 31.32 12.62 -32.93
C VAL A 811 29.95 13.28 -33.01
N ASP A 812 29.28 13.10 -34.13
CA ASP A 812 27.88 13.46 -34.28
C ASP A 812 26.99 12.44 -33.57
N THR A 813 26.20 12.90 -32.60
CA THR A 813 25.17 12.14 -31.88
C THR A 813 24.00 13.02 -31.50
N GLY A 814 22.85 12.39 -31.26
CA GLY A 814 21.63 13.04 -30.79
C GLY A 814 20.53 13.09 -31.86
N ILE A 815 19.48 13.84 -31.55
CA ILE A 815 18.25 13.86 -32.34
C ILE A 815 18.46 14.30 -33.80
N LYS A 816 19.43 15.19 -34.07
CA LYS A 816 19.78 15.62 -35.43
C LYS A 816 20.27 14.46 -36.31
N LYS A 817 21.09 13.58 -35.74
CA LYS A 817 21.61 12.41 -36.44
C LYS A 817 20.52 11.36 -36.66
N VAL A 818 19.60 11.21 -35.69
CA VAL A 818 18.43 10.33 -35.85
C VAL A 818 17.59 10.79 -37.05
N HIS A 819 17.32 12.09 -37.18
CA HIS A 819 16.59 12.61 -38.35
C HIS A 819 17.35 12.39 -39.66
N ALA A 820 18.67 12.62 -39.69
CA ALA A 820 19.49 12.41 -40.88
C ALA A 820 19.53 10.94 -41.35
N LEU A 821 19.42 9.98 -40.42
CA LEU A 821 19.38 8.55 -40.71
C LEU A 821 17.97 8.01 -41.02
N TYR A 822 16.92 8.75 -40.65
CA TYR A 822 15.54 8.32 -40.84
C TYR A 822 15.10 8.47 -42.30
N ASN A 823 14.61 7.37 -42.91
CA ASN A 823 14.03 7.38 -44.24
C ASN A 823 12.51 7.13 -44.18
N PRO A 824 11.66 8.17 -44.33
CA PRO A 824 10.21 8.03 -44.28
C PRO A 824 9.62 7.27 -45.48
N SER A 825 10.39 7.11 -46.57
CA SER A 825 9.98 6.42 -47.79
C SER A 825 10.45 4.96 -47.86
N ALA A 826 11.03 4.42 -46.78
CA ALA A 826 11.43 3.02 -46.71
C ALA A 826 10.21 2.07 -46.73
N GLU A 827 10.42 0.79 -47.08
CA GLU A 827 9.37 -0.24 -47.09
C GLU A 827 8.69 -0.40 -45.72
N ASP A 828 9.47 -0.22 -44.64
CA ASP A 828 8.95 -0.09 -43.27
C ASP A 828 9.52 1.19 -42.61
N PRO A 829 8.79 2.31 -42.65
CA PRO A 829 9.22 3.56 -42.03
C PRO A 829 9.39 3.44 -40.52
N ARG A 830 8.64 2.56 -39.85
CA ARG A 830 8.73 2.38 -38.39
C ARG A 830 10.04 1.71 -38.00
N ARG A 831 10.43 0.68 -38.76
CA ARG A 831 11.72 0.02 -38.60
C ARG A 831 12.89 0.95 -38.94
N SER A 832 12.78 1.74 -40.02
CA SER A 832 13.80 2.74 -40.37
C SER A 832 14.00 3.76 -39.24
N LEU A 833 12.90 4.27 -38.64
CA LEU A 833 13.00 5.21 -37.52
C LEU A 833 13.59 4.56 -36.26
N SER A 834 13.20 3.32 -35.98
CA SER A 834 13.71 2.55 -34.84
C SER A 834 15.22 2.28 -34.94
N ASP A 835 15.70 1.91 -36.12
CA ASP A 835 17.13 1.68 -36.36
C ASP A 835 17.92 3.01 -36.30
N ALA A 836 17.38 4.07 -36.92
CA ALA A 836 17.93 5.42 -36.86
C ALA A 836 18.00 5.98 -35.44
N PHE A 837 17.04 5.64 -34.57
CA PHE A 837 17.02 6.04 -33.17
C PHE A 837 18.20 5.44 -32.39
N ILE A 838 18.49 4.16 -32.56
CA ILE A 838 19.64 3.52 -31.89
C ILE A 838 20.96 4.10 -32.43
N GLU A 839 21.11 4.13 -33.75
CA GLU A 839 22.36 4.54 -34.40
C GLU A 839 22.66 6.04 -34.23
N GLY A 840 21.63 6.87 -34.22
CA GLY A 840 21.76 8.32 -34.03
C GLY A 840 22.20 8.72 -32.62
N PHE A 841 21.82 7.95 -31.60
CA PHE A 841 22.19 8.21 -30.21
C PHE A 841 23.45 7.44 -29.74
N GLU A 842 23.95 6.44 -30.48
CA GLU A 842 25.18 5.72 -30.14
C GLU A 842 26.44 6.56 -30.47
N THR A 843 27.22 6.91 -29.45
CA THR A 843 28.42 7.78 -29.62
C THR A 843 29.64 7.04 -30.16
N LEU A 844 29.81 5.75 -29.85
CA LEU A 844 30.97 4.97 -30.31
C LEU A 844 30.54 3.55 -30.72
N PRO A 845 30.07 3.35 -31.96
CA PRO A 845 29.71 2.04 -32.50
C PRO A 845 30.96 1.20 -32.85
N LEU A 846 31.89 1.03 -31.90
CA LEU A 846 33.17 0.35 -32.09
C LEU A 846 33.01 -1.15 -32.40
N VAL A 847 31.92 -1.77 -31.94
CA VAL A 847 31.70 -3.22 -32.02
C VAL A 847 30.63 -3.59 -33.06
N SER A 848 29.69 -2.68 -33.34
CA SER A 848 28.66 -2.87 -34.37
C SER A 848 29.21 -2.71 -35.80
N SER A 849 30.38 -2.09 -35.98
CA SER A 849 31.07 -1.94 -37.27
C SER A 849 31.79 -3.21 -37.74
N ILE A 850 31.91 -4.24 -36.89
CA ILE A 850 32.56 -5.51 -37.23
C ILE A 850 31.48 -6.50 -37.73
N PRO A 851 31.48 -6.90 -39.02
CA PRO A 851 30.41 -7.70 -39.62
C PRO A 851 30.16 -9.07 -38.95
N THR A 852 31.19 -9.66 -38.32
CA THR A 852 31.09 -10.96 -37.64
C THR A 852 30.35 -10.91 -36.30
N PHE A 853 30.16 -9.73 -35.71
CA PHE A 853 29.52 -9.55 -34.40
C PHE A 853 28.19 -8.78 -34.47
N SER A 854 27.67 -8.49 -35.66
CA SER A 854 26.46 -7.68 -35.87
C SER A 854 25.23 -8.23 -35.13
N ASP A 855 25.00 -9.55 -35.15
CA ASP A 855 23.86 -10.19 -34.48
C ASP A 855 23.99 -10.19 -32.95
N VAL A 856 25.21 -10.27 -32.42
CA VAL A 856 25.49 -10.28 -30.98
C VAL A 856 25.63 -8.85 -30.44
N SER A 857 25.95 -7.88 -31.30
CA SER A 857 26.19 -6.47 -30.93
C SER A 857 25.04 -5.83 -30.18
N LYS A 858 23.79 -6.29 -30.42
CA LYS A 858 22.58 -5.85 -29.72
C LYS A 858 22.60 -6.18 -28.22
N PHE A 859 23.31 -7.23 -27.82
CA PHE A 859 23.43 -7.66 -26.41
C PHE A 859 24.73 -7.20 -25.74
N ILE A 860 25.61 -6.50 -26.45
CA ILE A 860 26.88 -6.03 -25.87
C ILE A 860 26.63 -4.73 -25.09
N PRO A 861 26.76 -4.73 -23.76
CA PRO A 861 26.59 -3.53 -22.95
C PRO A 861 27.73 -2.53 -23.15
N ARG A 862 27.49 -1.26 -22.82
CA ARG A 862 28.51 -0.19 -22.77
C ARG A 862 28.84 0.18 -21.32
N PRO A 863 30.04 0.71 -21.04
CA PRO A 863 30.43 1.04 -19.67
C PRO A 863 29.66 2.26 -19.16
N ASN A 864 29.02 2.11 -18.01
CA ASN A 864 28.67 3.21 -17.12
C ASN A 864 29.82 3.38 -16.12
N TRP A 865 30.18 4.61 -15.77
CA TRP A 865 31.32 4.85 -14.89
C TRP A 865 30.98 5.78 -13.73
N ARG A 866 31.72 5.61 -12.64
CA ARG A 866 31.77 6.54 -11.52
C ARG A 866 33.23 6.80 -11.15
N ILE A 867 33.59 8.05 -11.02
CA ILE A 867 34.88 8.51 -10.53
C ILE A 867 34.63 9.13 -9.16
N SER A 868 35.39 8.69 -8.16
CA SER A 868 35.43 9.31 -6.83
C SER A 868 36.88 9.69 -6.55
N TRP A 869 37.12 10.89 -6.03
CA TRP A 869 38.45 11.37 -5.70
C TRP A 869 38.45 12.05 -4.34
N ASP A 870 38.94 11.32 -3.34
CA ASP A 870 39.28 11.80 -2.00
C ASP A 870 40.71 12.36 -1.99
N GLY A 871 41.03 13.32 -1.11
CA GLY A 871 42.41 13.82 -1.00
C GLY A 871 42.71 15.05 -1.85
N LEU A 872 41.69 15.68 -2.44
CA LEU A 872 41.84 16.93 -3.20
C LEU A 872 42.42 18.06 -2.35
N GLU A 873 42.27 18.00 -1.03
CA GLU A 873 42.90 18.91 -0.08
C GLU A 873 44.44 18.88 -0.12
N LYS A 874 45.07 17.78 -0.54
CA LYS A 874 46.54 17.67 -0.59
C LYS A 874 47.17 18.45 -1.75
N LEU A 875 46.37 18.92 -2.73
CA LEU A 875 46.86 19.75 -3.82
C LEU A 875 47.21 21.15 -3.29
N PHE A 876 48.32 21.71 -3.77
CA PHE A 876 48.86 22.98 -3.25
C PHE A 876 47.89 24.17 -3.28
N PHE A 877 46.88 24.13 -4.18
CA PHE A 877 45.83 25.15 -4.26
C PHE A 877 44.72 25.00 -3.20
N PHE A 878 44.53 23.81 -2.62
CA PHE A 878 43.44 23.47 -1.69
C PHE A 878 43.90 23.14 -0.27
N GLN A 879 45.22 23.05 -0.04
CA GLN A 879 45.83 22.67 1.24
C GLN A 879 45.51 23.59 2.41
N SER A 880 45.19 24.86 2.15
CA SER A 880 44.75 25.83 3.16
C SER A 880 43.23 26.00 3.21
N LEU A 881 42.47 25.37 2.31
CA LEU A 881 41.05 25.62 2.13
C LEU A 881 40.18 24.69 2.98
N ALA A 882 40.50 23.41 3.12
CA ALA A 882 39.63 22.43 3.78
C ALA A 882 40.41 21.23 4.37
N GLU A 883 39.82 20.54 5.35
CA GLU A 883 40.37 19.30 5.95
C GLU A 883 40.14 18.08 5.07
N ARG A 884 39.03 18.02 4.35
CA ARG A 884 38.72 16.94 3.39
C ARG A 884 37.93 17.49 2.22
N ILE A 885 38.37 17.19 1.00
CA ILE A 885 37.63 17.48 -0.23
C ILE A 885 37.46 16.17 -1.01
N THR A 886 36.21 15.83 -1.34
CA THR A 886 35.87 14.67 -2.17
C THR A 886 35.15 15.13 -3.43
N LEU A 887 35.61 14.65 -4.59
CA LEU A 887 34.95 14.86 -5.88
C LEU A 887 34.29 13.55 -6.33
N ASP A 888 33.00 13.61 -6.62
CA ASP A 888 32.19 12.55 -7.21
C ASP A 888 31.75 12.95 -8.62
N HIS A 889 31.92 12.05 -9.58
CA HIS A 889 31.38 12.15 -10.93
C HIS A 889 30.80 10.79 -11.31
N ALA A 890 29.58 10.74 -11.82
CA ALA A 890 28.99 9.49 -12.28
C ALA A 890 28.20 9.71 -13.57
N TYR A 891 28.43 8.85 -14.55
CA TYR A 891 27.68 8.80 -15.80
C TYR A 891 26.94 7.47 -15.90
N THR A 892 25.65 7.57 -16.24
CA THR A 892 24.79 6.42 -16.44
C THR A 892 24.02 6.58 -17.73
N SER A 893 24.00 5.54 -18.55
CA SER A 893 23.24 5.50 -19.78
C SER A 893 22.64 4.11 -20.00
N THR A 894 21.38 4.07 -20.40
CA THR A 894 20.56 2.87 -20.56
C THR A 894 19.71 2.97 -21.81
N TYR A 895 19.65 1.89 -22.59
CA TYR A 895 18.74 1.69 -23.70
C TYR A 895 17.76 0.58 -23.36
N THR A 896 16.47 0.83 -23.57
CA THR A 896 15.38 -0.14 -23.38
C THR A 896 14.56 -0.26 -24.66
N GLU A 897 14.30 -1.48 -25.09
CA GLU A 897 13.45 -1.84 -26.23
C GLU A 897 12.38 -2.82 -25.79
N GLY A 898 11.12 -2.57 -26.17
CA GLY A 898 10.01 -3.51 -26.03
C GLY A 898 9.50 -3.95 -27.40
N TRP A 899 9.27 -5.25 -27.57
CA TRP A 899 8.78 -5.81 -28.83
C TRP A 899 7.64 -6.80 -28.63
N LYS A 900 6.83 -6.97 -29.67
CA LYS A 900 5.73 -7.94 -29.76
C LYS A 900 5.82 -8.67 -31.10
N LEU A 901 5.44 -9.95 -31.12
CA LEU A 901 5.30 -10.70 -32.35
C LEU A 901 3.92 -10.41 -32.98
N SER A 902 3.89 -10.06 -34.26
CA SER A 902 2.66 -9.93 -35.04
C SER A 902 2.03 -11.31 -35.30
N TYR A 903 0.79 -11.33 -35.80
CA TYR A 903 0.11 -12.58 -36.17
C TYR A 903 0.90 -13.39 -37.22
N ASP A 904 1.58 -12.69 -38.14
CA ASP A 904 2.41 -13.27 -39.19
C ASP A 904 3.80 -13.73 -38.69
N GLY A 905 4.07 -13.59 -37.38
CA GLY A 905 5.34 -14.00 -36.77
C GLY A 905 6.47 -12.98 -36.87
N ASN A 906 6.21 -11.76 -37.36
CA ASN A 906 7.20 -10.70 -37.47
C ASN A 906 7.40 -9.98 -36.12
N LYS A 907 8.65 -9.66 -35.77
CA LYS A 907 8.97 -8.90 -34.55
C LYS A 907 8.72 -7.41 -34.77
N GLU A 908 7.69 -6.86 -34.14
CA GLU A 908 7.38 -5.44 -34.14
C GLU A 908 7.91 -4.76 -32.87
N ILE A 909 8.74 -3.73 -33.03
CA ILE A 909 9.21 -2.89 -31.91
C ILE A 909 8.08 -1.92 -31.55
N GLN A 910 7.69 -1.89 -30.28
CA GLN A 910 6.58 -1.07 -29.78
C GLN A 910 7.07 0.20 -29.10
N THR A 911 8.15 0.08 -28.34
CA THR A 911 8.72 1.18 -27.54
C THR A 911 10.23 1.10 -27.55
N GLN A 912 10.89 2.26 -27.65
CA GLN A 912 12.32 2.40 -27.42
C GLN A 912 12.55 3.63 -26.55
N ARG A 913 13.46 3.49 -25.58
CA ARG A 913 13.84 4.56 -24.66
C ARG A 913 15.34 4.57 -24.50
N ILE A 914 15.93 5.76 -24.62
CA ILE A 914 17.33 6.01 -24.28
C ILE A 914 17.33 7.00 -23.14
N GLU A 915 18.03 6.68 -22.08
CA GLU A 915 18.17 7.56 -20.94
C GLU A 915 19.63 7.63 -20.56
N PHE A 916 20.19 8.83 -20.60
CA PHE A 916 21.56 9.08 -20.20
C PHE A 916 21.66 10.32 -19.32
N GLY A 917 22.65 10.34 -18.45
CA GLY A 917 22.81 11.47 -17.56
C GLY A 917 24.03 11.34 -16.68
N PHE A 918 24.38 12.49 -16.11
CA PHE A 918 25.40 12.64 -15.11
C PHE A 918 24.77 12.86 -13.75
N SER A 919 24.98 11.93 -12.81
CA SER A 919 24.33 11.95 -11.50
C SER A 919 25.30 11.59 -10.37
N PRO A 920 26.15 12.53 -9.93
CA PRO A 920 26.31 13.91 -10.42
C PRO A 920 27.32 14.03 -11.58
N LEU A 921 27.23 15.10 -12.38
CA LEU A 921 28.32 15.54 -13.26
C LEU A 921 29.51 16.03 -12.44
N ILE A 922 29.23 16.82 -11.41
CA ILE A 922 30.21 17.29 -10.42
C ILE A 922 29.51 17.27 -9.06
N GLY A 923 29.98 16.43 -8.15
CA GLY A 923 29.63 16.42 -6.74
C GLY A 923 30.87 16.76 -5.92
N LEU A 924 30.85 17.83 -5.14
CA LEU A 924 31.94 18.20 -4.25
C LEU A 924 31.44 18.15 -2.82
N ASN A 925 32.05 17.33 -1.97
CA ASN A 925 31.89 17.40 -0.53
C ASN A 925 33.14 18.03 0.07
N ILE A 926 32.94 19.11 0.82
CA ILE A 926 34.03 19.88 1.44
C ILE A 926 33.77 19.89 2.93
N THR A 927 34.70 19.35 3.70
CA THR A 927 34.74 19.49 5.16
C THR A 927 35.89 20.41 5.49
N PHE A 928 35.58 21.59 6.00
CA PHE A 928 36.56 22.55 6.48
C PHE A 928 36.95 22.17 7.90
N GLY A 929 38.18 22.49 8.29
CA GLY A 929 38.59 22.35 9.69
C GLY A 929 37.90 23.33 10.62
N GLN A 930 38.38 23.40 11.87
CA GLN A 930 37.83 24.31 12.88
C GLN A 930 38.00 25.79 12.48
N LEU A 931 37.12 26.29 11.63
CA LEU A 931 37.08 27.67 11.17
C LEU A 931 36.32 28.49 12.22
N TRP A 932 36.95 29.53 12.76
CA TRP A 932 36.40 30.35 13.85
C TRP A 932 35.95 29.54 15.08
N GLY A 933 36.57 28.37 15.34
CA GLY A 933 36.23 27.49 16.46
C GLY A 933 34.96 26.65 16.27
N GLY A 934 34.49 26.47 15.04
CA GLY A 934 33.34 25.62 14.70
C GLY A 934 33.62 24.75 13.46
N SER A 935 32.79 23.75 13.20
CA SER A 935 32.86 22.89 12.01
C SER A 935 32.06 23.48 10.86
N LEU A 936 32.69 23.67 9.69
CA LEU A 936 32.03 24.10 8.45
C LEU A 936 32.04 22.93 7.45
N THR A 937 30.89 22.63 6.85
CA THR A 937 30.74 21.64 5.77
C THR A 937 30.03 22.27 4.59
N GLY A 938 30.35 21.80 3.39
CA GLY A 938 29.74 22.25 2.15
C GLY A 938 29.53 21.08 1.19
N ASN A 939 28.42 21.10 0.46
CA ASN A 939 28.13 20.17 -0.63
C ASN A 939 27.70 20.97 -1.86
N ILE A 940 28.34 20.71 -2.99
CA ILE A 940 27.94 21.24 -4.30
C ILE A 940 27.61 20.04 -5.16
N LYS A 941 26.46 20.04 -5.82
CA LYS A 941 26.02 18.95 -6.70
C LYS A 941 25.42 19.52 -7.97
N PHE A 942 25.96 19.10 -9.12
CA PHE A 942 25.37 19.36 -10.42
C PHE A 942 25.01 18.02 -11.07
N SER A 943 23.73 17.83 -11.40
CA SER A 943 23.20 16.65 -12.06
C SER A 943 22.47 17.06 -13.34
N SER A 944 22.60 16.25 -14.39
CA SER A 944 21.90 16.45 -15.65
C SER A 944 21.44 15.11 -16.17
N ARG A 945 20.16 14.97 -16.49
CA ARG A 945 19.56 13.73 -16.99
C ARG A 945 18.74 14.05 -18.22
N ASN A 946 18.95 13.28 -19.27
CA ASN A 946 18.24 13.39 -20.52
C ASN A 946 17.64 12.03 -20.90
N GLY A 947 16.34 12.01 -21.18
CA GLY A 947 15.60 10.84 -21.62
C GLY A 947 14.93 11.09 -22.96
N TYR A 948 15.09 10.19 -23.90
CA TYR A 948 14.42 10.18 -25.19
C TYR A 948 13.52 8.95 -25.28
N ASP A 949 12.22 9.16 -25.46
CA ASP A 949 11.22 8.12 -25.65
C ASP A 949 10.69 8.16 -27.10
N LEU A 950 10.87 7.08 -27.86
CA LEU A 950 10.35 6.95 -29.22
C LEU A 950 8.96 6.29 -29.21
N GLY A 951 7.97 7.03 -29.71
CA GLY A 951 6.66 6.49 -30.09
C GLY A 951 6.69 5.93 -31.51
N VAL A 952 6.95 4.63 -31.66
CA VAL A 952 7.08 3.98 -32.98
C VAL A 952 5.80 4.11 -33.83
N SER A 953 4.62 4.14 -33.19
CA SER A 953 3.33 4.33 -33.88
C SER A 953 3.04 5.77 -34.28
N THR A 954 3.48 6.75 -33.47
CA THR A 954 3.23 8.18 -33.68
C THR A 954 4.35 8.89 -34.41
N THR A 955 5.48 8.22 -34.67
CA THR A 955 6.71 8.76 -35.29
C THR A 955 7.27 9.99 -34.56
N ASN A 956 6.97 10.11 -33.27
CA ASN A 956 7.40 11.22 -32.44
C ASN A 956 8.41 10.74 -31.40
N ILE A 957 9.43 11.56 -31.17
CA ILE A 957 10.40 11.37 -30.07
C ILE A 957 10.14 12.44 -29.02
N THR A 958 9.95 12.03 -27.77
CA THR A 958 9.78 12.95 -26.65
C THR A 958 11.08 12.99 -25.84
N GLU A 959 11.65 14.17 -25.71
CA GLU A 959 12.79 14.45 -24.83
C GLU A 959 12.29 14.94 -23.47
N THR A 960 12.86 14.38 -22.40
CA THR A 960 12.67 14.83 -21.02
C THR A 960 14.05 15.19 -20.45
N LEU A 961 14.28 16.49 -20.25
CA LEU A 961 15.51 17.03 -19.69
C LEU A 961 15.28 17.45 -18.25
N SER A 962 16.20 17.07 -17.36
CA SER A 962 16.21 17.48 -15.96
C SER A 962 17.63 17.91 -15.57
N ASN A 963 17.79 19.17 -15.18
CA ASN A 963 19.05 19.75 -14.74
C ASN A 963 18.90 20.27 -13.31
N ASP A 964 19.67 19.69 -12.39
CA ASP A 964 19.64 20.02 -10.97
C ASP A 964 20.98 20.60 -10.53
N ILE A 965 20.94 21.81 -9.98
CA ILE A 965 22.07 22.42 -9.27
C ILE A 965 21.68 22.54 -7.80
N GLY A 966 22.45 21.92 -6.93
CA GLY A 966 22.29 21.98 -5.48
C GLY A 966 23.57 22.49 -4.82
N PHE A 967 23.42 23.36 -3.84
CA PHE A 967 24.48 23.80 -2.96
C PHE A 967 23.94 23.82 -1.53
N THR A 968 24.66 23.20 -0.60
CA THR A 968 24.39 23.32 0.82
C THR A 968 25.67 23.67 1.56
N ALA A 969 25.56 24.54 2.56
CA ALA A 969 26.64 24.87 3.47
C ALA A 969 26.11 24.86 4.90
N GLY A 970 26.81 24.20 5.82
CA GLY A 970 26.46 24.08 7.23
C GLY A 970 27.62 24.48 8.11
N TYR A 971 27.42 25.40 9.05
CA TYR A 971 28.40 25.82 10.04
C TYR A 971 27.83 25.58 11.43
N SER A 972 28.56 24.89 12.30
CA SER A 972 28.15 24.72 13.70
C SER A 972 29.29 25.05 14.65
N LYS A 973 28.99 25.76 15.73
CA LYS A 973 29.96 26.16 16.73
C LYS A 973 29.37 25.99 18.13
N SER A 974 30.11 25.30 18.99
CA SER A 974 29.75 25.14 20.39
C SER A 974 30.34 26.24 21.25
N GLY A 975 29.65 26.61 22.33
CA GLY A 975 30.11 27.65 23.27
C GLY A 975 30.14 29.06 22.69
N PHE A 976 29.31 29.35 21.70
CA PHE A 976 29.14 30.68 21.13
C PHE A 976 28.51 31.62 22.17
N GLU A 977 29.26 32.64 22.57
CA GLU A 977 28.81 33.66 23.51
C GLU A 977 27.99 34.72 22.78
N LEU A 978 26.68 34.67 22.97
CA LEU A 978 25.78 35.73 22.54
C LEU A 978 25.27 36.46 23.79
N PRO A 979 25.63 37.74 24.02
CA PRO A 979 25.14 38.49 25.17
C PRO A 979 23.65 38.82 24.97
N LEU A 980 22.76 37.91 25.37
CA LEU A 980 21.32 38.16 25.43
C LEU A 980 20.93 38.51 26.88
N PHE A 981 20.16 39.58 27.05
CA PHE A 981 19.59 39.98 28.34
C PHE A 981 20.60 40.19 29.48
N GLY A 982 21.81 40.66 29.16
CA GLY A 982 22.85 40.95 30.17
C GLY A 982 23.56 39.72 30.74
N ILE A 983 23.31 38.52 30.20
CA ILE A 983 23.97 37.27 30.58
C ILE A 983 24.73 36.73 29.36
N ALA A 984 26.03 36.43 29.54
CA ALA A 984 26.82 35.76 28.51
C ALA A 984 26.58 34.24 28.60
N LEU A 985 25.68 33.72 27.76
CA LEU A 985 25.40 32.28 27.69
C LEU A 985 26.27 31.63 26.61
N LYS A 986 27.07 30.64 27.00
CA LYS A 986 27.85 29.79 26.10
C LYS A 986 26.97 28.67 25.58
N ASN A 987 26.45 28.84 24.37
CA ASN A 987 25.49 27.93 23.76
C ASN A 987 25.89 27.57 22.33
N ASP A 988 25.22 26.58 21.76
CA ASP A 988 25.53 26.11 20.42
C ASP A 988 24.78 26.92 19.36
N ILE A 989 25.49 27.32 18.30
CA ILE A 989 24.94 27.97 17.11
C ILE A 989 25.16 27.10 15.88
N GLU A 990 24.16 27.02 15.02
CA GLU A 990 24.17 26.31 13.75
C GLU A 990 23.65 27.24 12.65
N PHE A 991 24.37 27.38 11.55
CA PHE A 991 23.96 28.09 10.36
C PHE A 991 23.90 27.11 9.21
N SER A 992 22.80 27.09 8.47
CA SER A 992 22.65 26.28 7.26
C SER A 992 22.16 27.15 6.12
N LEU A 993 22.81 27.07 4.96
CA LEU A 993 22.39 27.70 3.73
C LEU A 993 22.14 26.60 2.71
N SER A 994 20.95 26.56 2.13
CA SER A 994 20.64 25.70 1.00
C SER A 994 20.24 26.51 -0.22
N TYR A 995 20.70 26.09 -1.39
CA TYR A 995 20.35 26.61 -2.70
C TYR A 995 20.05 25.42 -3.61
N THR A 996 18.89 25.42 -4.24
CA THR A 996 18.53 24.41 -5.25
C THR A 996 17.95 25.11 -6.47
N SER A 997 18.36 24.67 -7.65
CA SER A 997 17.83 25.12 -8.94
C SER A 997 17.58 23.89 -9.80
N THR A 998 16.30 23.55 -9.98
CA THR A 998 15.85 22.42 -10.78
C THR A 998 15.14 22.94 -12.01
N ARG A 999 15.65 22.61 -13.19
CA ARG A 999 15.03 22.89 -14.47
C ARG A 999 14.57 21.59 -15.11
N ASN A 1000 13.26 21.46 -15.31
CA ASN A 1000 12.66 20.34 -16.03
C ASN A 1000 12.03 20.86 -17.32
N SER A 1001 12.25 20.17 -18.43
CA SER A 1001 11.67 20.51 -19.72
C SER A 1001 11.31 19.26 -20.50
N THR A 1002 10.18 19.32 -21.21
CA THR A 1002 9.69 18.26 -22.08
C THR A 1002 9.50 18.82 -23.49
N ILE A 1003 10.22 18.27 -24.45
CA ILE A 1003 10.21 18.70 -25.86
C ILE A 1003 9.77 17.53 -26.73
N ARG A 1004 8.88 17.78 -27.69
CA ARG A 1004 8.44 16.77 -28.67
C ARG A 1004 9.04 17.05 -30.04
N PHE A 1005 9.70 16.07 -30.63
CA PHE A 1005 10.22 16.10 -31.99
C PHE A 1005 9.35 15.25 -32.91
N GLU A 1006 8.83 15.85 -33.98
CA GLU A 1006 8.03 15.16 -35.00
C GLU A 1006 8.95 14.80 -36.17
N MET A 1007 9.22 13.51 -36.40
CA MET A 1007 10.29 13.10 -37.34
C MET A 1007 9.96 13.37 -38.82
N ASN A 1008 8.68 13.39 -39.17
CA ASN A 1008 8.21 13.72 -40.51
C ASN A 1008 8.28 15.22 -40.83
N ASN A 1009 8.27 16.06 -39.79
CA ASN A 1009 8.36 17.53 -39.89
C ASN A 1009 9.35 18.05 -38.85
N PHE A 1010 10.61 17.63 -39.00
CA PHE A 1010 11.63 17.84 -37.98
C PHE A 1010 12.04 19.32 -37.87
N THR A 1011 12.09 19.79 -36.63
CA THR A 1011 12.65 21.10 -36.25
C THR A 1011 13.69 20.89 -35.16
N GLU A 1012 14.82 21.59 -35.24
CA GLU A 1012 15.93 21.39 -34.30
C GLU A 1012 15.57 21.77 -32.85
N GLU A 1013 14.69 22.76 -32.67
CA GLU A 1013 14.23 23.22 -31.36
C GLU A 1013 13.09 22.36 -30.79
N GLY A 1014 12.46 21.53 -31.64
CA GLY A 1014 11.28 20.74 -31.29
C GLY A 1014 10.08 21.59 -30.88
N ILE A 1015 9.00 20.92 -30.46
CA ILE A 1015 7.78 21.57 -29.98
C ILE A 1015 7.76 21.48 -28.45
N PRO A 1016 8.01 22.58 -27.71
CA PRO A 1016 7.99 22.56 -26.25
C PRO A 1016 6.59 22.22 -25.75
N GLN A 1017 6.47 21.22 -24.88
CA GLN A 1017 5.18 20.80 -24.31
C GLN A 1017 4.95 21.40 -22.93
N ASP A 1018 5.94 21.29 -22.05
CA ASP A 1018 5.87 21.76 -20.67
C ASP A 1018 7.29 21.96 -20.12
N GLY A 1019 7.43 22.82 -19.13
CA GLY A 1019 8.73 23.09 -18.52
C GLY A 1019 8.62 24.04 -17.33
N THR A 1020 9.48 23.82 -16.34
CA THR A 1020 9.55 24.66 -15.15
C THR A 1020 11.00 24.79 -14.67
N THR A 1021 11.38 26.00 -14.27
CA THR A 1021 12.60 26.26 -13.52
C THR A 1021 12.19 26.67 -12.11
N ARG A 1022 12.62 25.89 -11.11
CA ARG A 1022 12.39 26.15 -9.70
C ARG A 1022 13.70 26.47 -9.01
N ILE A 1023 13.79 27.66 -8.41
CA ILE A 1023 14.95 28.07 -7.62
C ILE A 1023 14.49 28.25 -6.17
N THR A 1024 15.20 27.65 -5.21
CA THR A 1024 14.95 27.84 -3.78
C THR A 1024 16.24 28.18 -3.07
N ILE A 1025 16.21 29.24 -2.24
CA ILE A 1025 17.33 29.67 -1.41
C ILE A 1025 16.83 29.77 0.02
N GLU A 1026 17.45 29.06 0.95
CA GLU A 1026 17.06 29.02 2.35
C GLU A 1026 18.29 29.10 3.29
N PRO A 1027 18.72 30.31 3.68
CA PRO A 1027 19.51 30.51 4.89
C PRO A 1027 18.66 30.31 6.16
N ARG A 1028 19.25 29.62 7.14
CA ARG A 1028 18.69 29.36 8.47
C ARG A 1028 19.79 29.43 9.52
N ILE A 1029 19.53 30.10 10.63
CA ILE A 1029 20.39 30.19 11.82
C ILE A 1029 19.62 29.61 12.99
N LYS A 1030 20.14 28.58 13.65
CA LYS A 1030 19.58 27.98 14.87
C LYS A 1030 20.52 28.23 16.05
N TYR A 1031 19.98 28.61 17.18
CA TYR A 1031 20.69 28.86 18.44
C TYR A 1031 20.01 28.08 19.56
N THR A 1032 20.75 27.19 20.21
CA THR A 1032 20.21 26.32 21.26
C THR A 1032 20.42 26.98 22.62
N ILE A 1033 19.39 27.65 23.14
CA ILE A 1033 19.46 28.41 24.40
C ILE A 1033 19.59 27.49 25.62
N SER A 1034 18.91 26.34 25.59
CA SER A 1034 18.98 25.29 26.61
C SER A 1034 18.56 23.94 26.02
N SER A 1035 18.60 22.85 26.81
CA SER A 1035 18.06 21.54 26.39
C SER A 1035 16.56 21.55 26.08
N LYS A 1036 15.83 22.59 26.52
CA LYS A 1036 14.39 22.74 26.32
C LYS A 1036 14.01 23.82 25.32
N VAL A 1037 14.90 24.77 25.03
CA VAL A 1037 14.59 25.96 24.23
C VAL A 1037 15.61 26.12 23.12
N SER A 1038 15.15 26.16 21.87
CA SER A 1038 15.97 26.52 20.72
C SER A 1038 15.25 27.58 19.87
N LEU A 1039 16.03 28.49 19.31
CA LEU A 1039 15.59 29.57 18.45
C LEU A 1039 16.10 29.28 17.04
N SER A 1040 15.30 29.45 16.00
CA SER A 1040 15.81 29.45 14.63
C SER A 1040 15.23 30.58 13.80
N ILE A 1041 16.10 31.35 13.15
CA ILE A 1041 15.74 32.38 12.18
C ILE A 1041 15.91 31.75 10.80
N PHE A 1042 14.93 31.89 9.93
CA PHE A 1042 15.05 31.45 8.54
C PHE A 1042 14.54 32.51 7.58
N TYR A 1043 15.10 32.49 6.37
CA TYR A 1043 14.58 33.20 5.21
C TYR A 1043 14.61 32.26 4.03
N LYS A 1044 13.46 32.03 3.40
CA LYS A 1044 13.30 31.14 2.25
C LYS A 1044 12.73 31.93 1.08
N ARG A 1045 13.47 31.99 -0.02
CA ARG A 1045 12.99 32.52 -1.29
C ARG A 1045 12.80 31.37 -2.26
N SER A 1046 11.59 31.18 -2.77
CA SER A 1046 11.28 30.19 -3.81
C SER A 1046 10.70 30.89 -5.03
N THR A 1047 11.31 30.67 -6.20
CA THR A 1047 10.82 31.15 -7.49
C THR A 1047 10.46 29.98 -8.38
N VAL A 1048 9.35 30.10 -9.10
CA VAL A 1048 8.93 29.17 -10.15
C VAL A 1048 8.73 29.98 -11.41
N GLU A 1049 9.54 29.69 -12.43
CA GLU A 1049 9.47 30.30 -13.75
C GLU A 1049 9.01 29.25 -14.76
N PRO A 1050 7.87 29.45 -15.46
CA PRO A 1050 7.44 28.54 -16.52
C PRO A 1050 8.36 28.62 -17.74
N GLU A 1051 8.49 27.51 -18.45
CA GLU A 1051 9.21 27.43 -19.73
C GLU A 1051 8.28 26.83 -20.80
N GLY A 1052 8.32 27.36 -22.03
CA GLY A 1052 7.50 26.87 -23.13
C GLY A 1052 6.00 27.15 -22.97
N ALA A 1053 5.16 26.14 -23.21
CA ALA A 1053 3.69 26.22 -23.15
C ALA A 1053 3.10 25.93 -21.75
N ALA A 1054 3.92 25.99 -20.70
CA ALA A 1054 3.50 25.72 -19.33
C ALA A 1054 2.37 26.66 -18.88
N ARG A 1055 1.35 26.12 -18.20
CA ARG A 1055 0.17 26.87 -17.72
C ARG A 1055 0.37 27.53 -16.35
N ILE A 1056 1.57 27.45 -15.78
CA ILE A 1056 1.88 27.94 -14.45
C ILE A 1056 2.35 29.39 -14.55
N PRO A 1057 1.72 30.37 -13.88
CA PRO A 1057 2.23 31.73 -13.87
C PRO A 1057 3.57 31.81 -13.11
N PRO A 1058 4.50 32.70 -13.51
CA PRO A 1058 5.71 32.92 -12.75
C PRO A 1058 5.36 33.40 -11.34
N THR A 1059 5.92 32.75 -10.32
CA THR A 1059 5.65 33.08 -8.92
C THR A 1059 6.96 33.23 -8.15
N THR A 1060 7.01 34.21 -7.26
CA THR A 1060 8.10 34.41 -6.30
C THR A 1060 7.51 34.50 -4.92
N THR A 1061 7.91 33.58 -4.04
CA THR A 1061 7.48 33.54 -2.64
C THR A 1061 8.69 33.80 -1.75
N ASN A 1062 8.58 34.78 -0.87
CA ASN A 1062 9.59 35.06 0.16
C ASN A 1062 8.95 34.82 1.52
N GLU A 1063 9.49 33.87 2.27
CA GLU A 1063 9.08 33.51 3.63
C GLU A 1063 10.22 33.86 4.58
N ALA A 1064 9.94 34.56 5.67
CA ALA A 1064 10.93 34.84 6.70
C ALA A 1064 10.26 34.64 8.06
N GLY A 1065 10.98 34.06 9.01
CA GLY A 1065 10.38 33.75 10.31
C GLY A 1065 11.40 33.51 11.41
N LEU A 1066 10.89 33.60 12.64
CA LEU A 1066 11.56 33.22 13.87
C LEU A 1066 10.80 32.03 14.47
N ASP A 1067 11.39 30.84 14.39
CA ASP A 1067 10.86 29.62 15.00
C ASP A 1067 11.41 29.49 16.42
N VAL A 1068 10.54 29.54 17.43
CA VAL A 1068 10.91 29.26 18.83
C VAL A 1068 10.38 27.88 19.16
N ASN A 1069 11.27 26.92 19.42
CA ASN A 1069 10.89 25.58 19.85
C ASN A 1069 11.12 25.44 21.36
N ILE A 1070 10.04 25.22 22.11
CA ILE A 1070 10.04 25.01 23.56
C ILE A 1070 9.48 23.61 23.84
N VAL A 1071 10.33 22.70 24.32
CA VAL A 1071 9.95 21.35 24.72
C VAL A 1071 9.51 21.37 26.19
N ILE A 1072 8.21 21.14 26.42
CA ILE A 1072 7.60 21.03 27.75
C ILE A 1072 7.36 19.54 28.01
N GLN A 1073 7.92 19.00 29.11
CA GLN A 1073 7.66 17.64 29.59
C GLN A 1073 6.44 17.60 30.50
#